data_AF-A0A077ZHQ5-F1
#
_entry.id   AF-A0A077ZHQ5-F1
#
_cell.length_a   1.000
_cell.length_b   1.000
_cell.length_c   1.000
_cell.angle_alpha   90.00
_cell.angle_beta   90.00
_cell.angle_gamma   90.00
#
_symmetry.space_group_name_H-M   'P 1'
#
loop_
_entity.id
_entity.type
_entity.pdbx_description
1 polymer ?
#
loop_
_entity_poly.entity_id
_entity_poly.type
_entity_poly.pdbx_seq_one_letter_code
_entity_poly.pdbx_strand_id
1 'polypeptide(L)'
;MTPFMTEDFLLDTEFARRLYHDYAKDQPIFDYHCHLPPQQIAEDYRFKNLYDIWLKGDHYKWRAMRTNGVAERLCTGDASDREKFDAWAATVPHTIGNPLYHWTHLELRRPFGITGKLLSPSTADEIWNECNELLAQDNFSARGIMQQMNVKMVGTTDDPIDSLEHHAEIAKDGSFTIKVLPSWRPDKAFNIEQATFNDYMAKLGEVSDTDIRRFADLQTALTKRLDHFAAHGCKVSDHALDVVMFAEANEAELDSILARRLAGETLSEHEVAQFKTAVLVFLGAEYARRGWVQQYHIGALRNNNLRQFKLLGPDVGFDSINDRPMAEELSKLLSKQNEENLLPKTILYCLNPRDNEVLGTMIGNFQGEGMPGKMQFGSGWWFNDQKDGMERQMTQLAQLGLLSRFVGMLTDSRSFLSYTRHEYFRRILCQMIGRWVEAGEAPADINLLGEMIHALDNVAVALADLAEGTEVSVDNQTVRLRQDVARGHKFALTNIAKGANVIKYGLPIGYALADIAAGEHVHAHNTRTNLSDLDQYRYQPDFQDLPAQAADREVQIYRRANGDVGVRNELWILPTVGCVNGIARQIQNRFLKETNNAEGTDGVFLFSHTYGCSQLGDDHINTRTMLQNMVRHPNAGAVLVIGLGCENNQVAAFRETLGDIDPERVHFMICQQQDDEIEAGIEHLHQLYNVMRNDKREPGKLSELKFGLECGGSDGLSGITANPMLGRFSDYVIANGGTTVLTEVPEMFGAEQLLMDHCRDEATFEKLVTMVNDFKQYFIAHDQPIYENPSPGNKAGGITTLEDKSLGCTQKAGSSVVVDVLRYGERLKTPGLNLLSAPGNDAVATSALAGAGCHMVLFSTGRGTPYGGFVPTVKIATNSELAAKKKHWIDFDAGQLIHGKAMPQLLEEFIDTIVEFANGKQTCNERNDFRELAIFKSGVTL
;
A
#
# COMPACT_ATOMS: atom_id res chain seq x y z
N MET A 1 31.25 19.03 -11.64
CA MET A 1 30.57 18.75 -12.93
C MET A 1 30.16 17.29 -12.89
N THR A 2 28.87 17.00 -12.99
CA THR A 2 28.39 15.61 -13.03
C THR A 2 28.74 15.02 -14.40
N PRO A 3 29.43 13.87 -14.48
CA PRO A 3 29.66 13.19 -15.75
C PRO A 3 28.34 12.86 -16.47
N PHE A 4 28.37 12.76 -17.80
CA PHE A 4 27.20 12.33 -18.57
C PHE A 4 26.91 10.85 -18.32
N MET A 5 25.62 10.48 -18.25
CA MET A 5 25.16 9.10 -18.14
C MET A 5 25.68 8.32 -16.92
N THR A 6 25.80 8.99 -15.76
CA THR A 6 26.09 8.33 -14.46
C THR A 6 24.93 7.43 -14.00
N GLU A 7 25.13 6.71 -12.89
CA GLU A 7 24.02 6.03 -12.17
C GLU A 7 22.88 7.00 -11.82
N ASP A 8 23.22 8.25 -11.50
CA ASP A 8 22.27 9.32 -11.16
C ASP A 8 21.87 10.20 -12.34
N PHE A 9 21.98 9.70 -13.58
CA PHE A 9 21.56 10.45 -14.76
C PHE A 9 20.09 10.91 -14.61
N LEU A 10 19.85 12.22 -14.78
CA LEU A 10 18.61 12.96 -14.53
C LEU A 10 18.15 13.05 -13.06
N LEU A 11 18.84 12.42 -12.10
CA LEU A 11 18.44 12.41 -10.68
C LEU A 11 19.24 13.47 -9.91
N ASP A 12 18.77 14.71 -9.98
CA ASP A 12 19.51 15.88 -9.47
C ASP A 12 19.33 16.15 -7.97
N THR A 13 18.30 15.61 -7.33
CA THR A 13 18.07 15.71 -5.87
C THR A 13 18.39 14.40 -5.14
N GLU A 14 18.73 14.46 -3.85
CA GLU A 14 18.93 13.25 -3.04
C GLU A 14 17.65 12.40 -2.97
N PHE A 15 16.50 13.05 -2.84
CA PHE A 15 15.21 12.38 -2.81
C PHE A 15 14.89 11.69 -4.15
N ALA A 16 15.18 12.32 -5.29
CA ALA A 16 15.01 11.71 -6.61
C ALA A 16 15.88 10.45 -6.78
N ARG A 17 17.11 10.47 -6.25
CA ARG A 17 18.01 9.31 -6.28
C ARG A 17 17.46 8.15 -5.46
N ARG A 18 17.03 8.41 -4.23
CA ARG A 18 16.39 7.39 -3.37
C ARG A 18 15.13 6.84 -4.02
N LEU A 19 14.22 7.72 -4.44
CA LEU A 19 12.97 7.32 -5.09
C LEU A 19 13.20 6.45 -6.34
N TYR A 20 14.19 6.78 -7.17
CA TYR A 20 14.51 5.95 -8.32
C TYR A 20 15.18 4.64 -7.94
N HIS A 21 16.29 4.67 -7.18
CA HIS A 21 17.11 3.49 -6.93
C HIS A 21 16.42 2.49 -5.99
N ASP A 22 15.64 2.98 -5.03
CA ASP A 22 14.98 2.13 -4.02
C ASP A 22 13.59 1.66 -4.48
N TYR A 23 12.91 2.41 -5.38
CA TYR A 23 11.51 2.12 -5.78
C TYR A 23 11.33 1.87 -7.28
N ALA A 24 11.83 2.77 -8.15
CA ALA A 24 11.49 2.76 -9.57
C ALA A 24 12.34 1.81 -10.43
N LYS A 25 13.64 1.69 -10.12
CA LYS A 25 14.65 1.08 -10.99
C LYS A 25 14.28 -0.34 -11.39
N ASP A 26 13.93 -1.17 -10.41
CA ASP A 26 13.73 -2.61 -10.61
C ASP A 26 12.29 -2.99 -10.98
N GLN A 27 11.41 -1.99 -11.15
CA GLN A 27 10.02 -2.23 -11.52
C GLN A 27 9.90 -3.03 -12.83
N PRO A 28 8.99 -4.01 -12.91
CA PRO A 28 8.74 -4.76 -14.15
C PRO A 28 8.24 -3.84 -15.26
N ILE A 29 8.53 -4.20 -16.51
CA ILE A 29 8.00 -3.50 -17.69
C ILE A 29 6.70 -4.18 -18.14
N PHE A 30 5.62 -3.41 -18.12
CA PHE A 30 4.36 -3.72 -18.80
C PHE A 30 4.23 -2.75 -19.97
N ASP A 31 4.71 -3.18 -21.15
CA ASP A 31 4.65 -2.36 -22.36
C ASP A 31 3.32 -2.60 -23.06
N TYR A 32 2.25 -2.01 -22.52
CA TYR A 32 0.87 -2.31 -22.91
C TYR A 32 0.49 -1.79 -24.30
N HIS A 33 1.39 -1.09 -25.00
CA HIS A 33 1.22 -0.71 -26.40
C HIS A 33 2.57 -0.54 -27.12
N CYS A 34 2.78 -1.35 -28.15
CA CYS A 34 3.94 -1.25 -29.04
C CYS A 34 3.61 -1.75 -30.46
N HIS A 35 4.59 -1.65 -31.34
CA HIS A 35 4.56 -2.13 -32.73
C HIS A 35 5.62 -3.19 -33.02
N LEU A 36 6.04 -3.95 -31.99
CA LEU A 36 6.97 -5.07 -32.17
C LEU A 36 6.31 -6.17 -33.03
N PRO A 37 7.03 -6.78 -33.98
CA PRO A 37 6.49 -7.85 -34.82
C PRO A 37 6.31 -9.14 -34.01
N PRO A 38 5.07 -9.66 -33.81
CA PRO A 38 4.83 -10.88 -33.04
C PRO A 38 5.61 -12.08 -33.57
N GLN A 39 5.81 -12.16 -34.90
CA GLN A 39 6.62 -13.18 -35.56
C GLN A 39 8.04 -13.27 -35.00
N GLN A 40 8.73 -12.14 -34.82
CA GLN A 40 10.11 -12.15 -34.32
C GLN A 40 10.19 -12.63 -32.87
N ILE A 41 9.13 -12.40 -32.08
CA ILE A 41 9.05 -12.92 -30.72
C ILE A 41 8.77 -14.42 -30.76
N ALA A 42 7.85 -14.88 -31.60
CA ALA A 42 7.53 -16.30 -31.77
C ALA A 42 8.76 -17.11 -32.20
N GLU A 43 9.48 -16.63 -33.21
CA GLU A 43 10.68 -17.27 -33.78
C GLU A 43 11.96 -17.07 -32.96
N ASP A 44 11.89 -16.31 -31.86
CA ASP A 44 13.04 -15.86 -31.07
C ASP A 44 14.18 -15.29 -31.94
N TYR A 45 13.82 -14.31 -32.78
CA TYR A 45 14.67 -13.79 -33.84
C TYR A 45 16.04 -13.34 -33.33
N ARG A 46 17.10 -13.75 -34.03
CA ARG A 46 18.48 -13.33 -33.77
C ARG A 46 18.88 -12.20 -34.72
N PHE A 47 19.23 -11.05 -34.15
CA PHE A 47 19.59 -9.87 -34.91
C PHE A 47 20.98 -10.02 -35.55
N LYS A 48 21.09 -9.70 -36.84
CA LYS A 48 22.31 -9.94 -37.63
C LYS A 48 23.49 -9.08 -37.19
N ASN A 49 23.20 -7.85 -36.77
CA ASN A 49 24.16 -6.83 -36.39
C ASN A 49 23.43 -5.65 -35.72
N LEU A 50 24.19 -4.65 -35.29
CA LEU A 50 23.67 -3.48 -34.61
C LEU A 50 22.69 -2.65 -35.46
N TYR A 51 22.83 -2.59 -36.79
CA TYR A 51 21.84 -1.93 -37.64
C TYR A 51 20.48 -2.62 -37.59
N ASP A 52 20.45 -3.97 -37.65
CA ASP A 52 19.22 -4.78 -37.69
C ASP A 52 18.34 -4.58 -36.45
N ILE A 53 18.95 -4.43 -35.26
CA ILE A 53 18.20 -4.21 -34.01
C ILE A 53 17.95 -2.72 -33.69
N TRP A 54 18.85 -1.82 -34.11
CA TRP A 54 18.89 -0.45 -33.60
C TRP A 54 18.37 0.63 -34.55
N LEU A 55 18.57 0.44 -35.86
CA LEU A 55 18.30 1.46 -36.88
C LEU A 55 17.20 1.05 -37.86
N LYS A 56 17.03 -0.25 -38.07
CA LYS A 56 16.01 -0.79 -38.97
C LYS A 56 14.62 -0.51 -38.39
N GLY A 57 13.79 0.18 -39.16
CA GLY A 57 12.42 0.56 -38.77
C GLY A 57 12.30 1.80 -37.87
N ASP A 58 13.40 2.44 -37.46
CA ASP A 58 13.36 3.59 -36.55
C ASP A 58 13.28 4.92 -37.31
N HIS A 59 12.05 5.37 -37.52
CA HIS A 59 11.76 6.63 -38.21
C HIS A 59 12.21 7.88 -37.44
N TYR A 60 12.43 7.82 -36.11
CA TYR A 60 12.99 8.96 -35.37
C TYR A 60 14.45 9.18 -35.77
N LYS A 61 15.22 8.09 -35.81
CA LYS A 61 16.63 8.11 -36.23
C LYS A 61 16.77 8.51 -37.69
N TRP A 62 15.93 7.97 -38.59
CA TRP A 62 15.93 8.39 -40.00
C TRP A 62 15.59 9.86 -40.19
N ARG A 63 14.62 10.39 -39.43
CA ARG A 63 14.28 11.81 -39.46
C ARG A 63 15.47 12.67 -39.04
N ALA A 64 16.17 12.31 -37.96
CA ALA A 64 17.36 13.03 -37.53
C ALA A 64 18.52 12.94 -38.54
N MET A 65 18.74 11.78 -39.17
CA MET A 65 19.72 11.62 -40.24
C MET A 65 19.40 12.53 -41.43
N ARG A 66 18.14 12.61 -41.86
CA ARG A 66 17.69 13.53 -42.92
C ARG A 66 17.87 14.99 -42.51
N THR A 67 17.58 15.35 -41.26
CA THR A 67 17.87 16.69 -40.71
C THR A 67 19.36 17.02 -40.76
N ASN A 68 20.23 16.02 -40.55
CA ASN A 68 21.69 16.16 -40.70
C ASN A 68 22.17 16.09 -42.17
N GLY A 69 21.27 16.10 -43.15
CA GLY A 69 21.61 16.09 -44.57
C GLY A 69 22.13 14.75 -45.11
N VAL A 70 21.94 13.66 -44.36
CA VAL A 70 22.35 12.32 -44.81
C VAL A 70 21.51 11.88 -46.01
N ALA A 71 22.17 11.36 -47.05
CA ALA A 71 21.52 10.88 -48.26
C ALA A 71 20.59 9.69 -47.98
N GLU A 72 19.43 9.62 -48.65
CA GLU A 72 18.40 8.61 -48.38
C GLU A 72 18.91 7.16 -48.51
N ARG A 73 19.89 6.90 -49.39
CA ARG A 73 20.55 5.58 -49.50
C ARG A 73 21.17 5.08 -48.18
N LEU A 74 21.60 6.00 -47.32
CA LEU A 74 22.18 5.73 -46.00
C LEU A 74 21.13 5.75 -44.87
N CYS A 75 19.89 6.15 -45.14
CA CYS A 75 18.79 6.12 -44.18
C CYS A 75 17.95 4.85 -44.37
N THR A 76 17.15 4.80 -45.44
CA THR A 76 16.21 3.70 -45.74
C THR A 76 16.55 2.95 -47.04
N GLY A 77 17.49 3.45 -47.83
CA GLY A 77 17.81 2.86 -49.13
C GLY A 77 18.78 1.68 -49.09
N ASP A 78 19.61 1.55 -50.12
CA ASP A 78 20.33 0.33 -50.50
C ASP A 78 21.78 0.24 -49.99
N ALA A 79 22.25 1.19 -49.18
CA ALA A 79 23.58 1.09 -48.59
C ALA A 79 23.68 -0.11 -47.62
N SER A 80 24.91 -0.58 -47.39
CA SER A 80 25.15 -1.66 -46.43
C SER A 80 24.79 -1.24 -45.00
N ASP A 81 24.44 -2.22 -44.17
CA ASP A 81 24.12 -2.03 -42.75
C ASP A 81 25.22 -1.24 -42.01
N ARG A 82 26.50 -1.51 -42.35
CA ARG A 82 27.64 -0.81 -41.78
C ARG A 82 27.71 0.65 -42.21
N GLU A 83 27.55 0.95 -43.51
CA GLU A 83 27.52 2.34 -44.00
C GLU A 83 26.39 3.16 -43.36
N LYS A 84 25.21 2.55 -43.18
CA LYS A 84 24.07 3.19 -42.51
C LYS A 84 24.36 3.47 -41.04
N PHE A 85 25.02 2.53 -40.36
CA PHE A 85 25.48 2.73 -38.99
C PHE A 85 26.53 3.84 -38.88
N ASP A 86 27.52 3.89 -39.78
CA ASP A 86 28.53 4.95 -39.77
C ASP A 86 27.90 6.33 -39.98
N ALA A 87 26.89 6.42 -40.86
CA ALA A 87 26.11 7.64 -41.03
C ALA A 87 25.35 8.02 -39.75
N TRP A 88 24.78 7.06 -39.03
CA TRP A 88 24.16 7.31 -37.72
C TRP A 88 25.18 7.76 -36.66
N ALA A 89 26.33 7.09 -36.57
CA ALA A 89 27.39 7.45 -35.64
C ALA A 89 27.95 8.86 -35.92
N ALA A 90 27.97 9.29 -37.18
CA ALA A 90 28.28 10.67 -37.57
C ALA A 90 27.14 11.66 -37.21
N THR A 91 25.88 11.22 -37.20
CA THR A 91 24.72 12.05 -36.82
C THR A 91 24.60 12.25 -35.31
N VAL A 92 24.88 11.25 -34.47
CA VAL A 92 24.64 11.32 -33.01
C VAL A 92 25.31 12.52 -32.32
N PRO A 93 26.56 12.91 -32.59
CA PRO A 93 27.14 14.11 -32.00
C PRO A 93 26.33 15.40 -32.26
N HIS A 94 25.56 15.45 -33.35
CA HIS A 94 24.68 16.58 -33.70
C HIS A 94 23.30 16.50 -33.05
N THR A 95 22.99 15.42 -32.31
CA THR A 95 21.71 15.26 -31.61
C THR A 95 21.77 15.74 -30.14
N ILE A 96 22.82 16.43 -29.70
CA ILE A 96 22.87 17.03 -28.34
C ILE A 96 21.67 18.00 -28.17
N GLY A 97 20.89 17.81 -27.10
CA GLY A 97 19.63 18.52 -26.86
C GLY A 97 18.39 17.87 -27.50
N ASN A 98 18.58 16.88 -28.38
CA ASN A 98 17.52 16.01 -28.88
C ASN A 98 17.45 14.71 -28.03
N PRO A 99 16.24 14.17 -27.76
CA PRO A 99 16.08 12.93 -26.97
C PRO A 99 16.90 11.75 -27.50
N LEU A 100 17.14 11.69 -28.82
CA LEU A 100 17.93 10.63 -29.45
C LEU A 100 19.34 10.52 -28.87
N TYR A 101 19.92 11.61 -28.36
CA TYR A 101 21.23 11.52 -27.69
C TYR A 101 21.13 10.72 -26.40
N HIS A 102 20.13 10.99 -25.56
CA HIS A 102 19.92 10.24 -24.32
C HIS A 102 19.54 8.78 -24.60
N TRP A 103 18.60 8.56 -25.52
CA TRP A 103 18.14 7.22 -25.86
C TRP A 103 19.28 6.36 -26.42
N THR A 104 20.07 6.88 -27.37
CA THR A 104 21.22 6.17 -27.94
C THR A 104 22.15 5.64 -26.83
N HIS A 105 22.48 6.49 -25.85
CA HIS A 105 23.44 6.10 -24.81
C HIS A 105 22.81 5.23 -23.71
N LEU A 106 21.49 5.33 -23.47
CA LEU A 106 20.77 4.36 -22.63
C LEU A 106 20.67 2.99 -23.32
N GLU A 107 20.39 2.97 -24.62
CA GLU A 107 20.35 1.77 -25.47
C GLU A 107 21.72 1.09 -25.55
N LEU A 108 22.83 1.84 -25.51
CA LEU A 108 24.17 1.26 -25.38
C LEU A 108 24.45 0.73 -23.97
N ARG A 109 24.00 1.45 -22.94
CA ARG A 109 24.31 1.13 -21.55
C ARG A 109 23.57 -0.09 -21.03
N ARG A 110 22.27 -0.22 -21.30
CA ARG A 110 21.42 -1.20 -20.60
C ARG A 110 21.51 -2.61 -21.15
N PRO A 111 21.18 -2.85 -22.43
CA PRO A 111 21.32 -4.17 -23.01
C PRO A 111 22.79 -4.52 -23.24
N PHE A 112 23.65 -3.59 -23.67
CA PHE A 112 25.04 -3.91 -24.04
C PHE A 112 26.08 -3.65 -22.94
N GLY A 113 25.72 -3.01 -21.83
CA GLY A 113 26.68 -2.72 -20.75
C GLY A 113 27.73 -1.65 -21.09
N ILE A 114 27.62 -0.97 -22.24
CA ILE A 114 28.61 0.00 -22.71
C ILE A 114 28.45 1.30 -21.93
N THR A 115 29.42 1.60 -21.08
CA THR A 115 29.47 2.79 -20.23
C THR A 115 30.73 3.61 -20.52
N GLY A 116 30.68 4.93 -20.26
CA GLY A 116 31.84 5.82 -20.44
C GLY A 116 32.25 6.10 -21.90
N LYS A 117 31.54 5.55 -22.89
CA LYS A 117 31.77 5.80 -24.33
C LYS A 117 30.61 6.60 -24.92
N LEU A 118 30.94 7.61 -25.73
CA LEU A 118 29.97 8.37 -26.51
C LEU A 118 30.00 7.86 -27.96
N LEU A 119 28.83 7.66 -28.59
CA LEU A 119 28.80 7.29 -30.01
C LEU A 119 29.22 8.48 -30.87
N SER A 120 30.25 8.28 -31.66
CA SER A 120 30.78 9.21 -32.65
C SER A 120 31.53 8.44 -33.73
N PRO A 121 31.99 9.07 -34.82
CA PRO A 121 32.84 8.41 -35.80
C PRO A 121 34.12 7.80 -35.20
N SER A 122 34.66 8.34 -34.11
CA SER A 122 35.89 7.83 -33.49
C SER A 122 35.69 6.61 -32.60
N THR A 123 34.46 6.35 -32.15
CA THR A 123 34.09 5.18 -31.32
C THR A 123 33.23 4.18 -32.07
N ALA A 124 32.82 4.50 -33.31
CA ALA A 124 31.92 3.70 -34.14
C ALA A 124 32.41 2.26 -34.33
N ASP A 125 33.69 2.07 -34.68
CA ASP A 125 34.27 0.72 -34.89
C ASP A 125 34.22 -0.13 -33.62
N GLU A 126 34.61 0.46 -32.48
CA GLU A 126 34.64 -0.22 -31.20
C GLU A 126 33.23 -0.64 -30.77
N ILE A 127 32.27 0.31 -30.78
CA ILE A 127 30.87 0.07 -30.41
C ILE A 127 30.22 -0.95 -31.37
N TRP A 128 30.48 -0.85 -32.67
CA TRP A 128 29.97 -1.79 -33.65
C TRP A 128 30.43 -3.22 -33.35
N ASN A 129 31.73 -3.41 -33.12
CA ASN A 129 32.31 -4.72 -32.87
C ASN A 129 31.81 -5.29 -31.53
N GLU A 130 31.87 -4.52 -30.45
CA GLU A 130 31.43 -4.93 -29.10
C GLU A 130 29.94 -5.31 -29.08
N CYS A 131 29.07 -4.48 -29.66
CA CYS A 131 27.65 -4.80 -29.75
C CYS A 131 27.39 -6.04 -30.62
N ASN A 132 28.09 -6.22 -31.74
CA ASN A 132 27.88 -7.39 -32.60
C ASN A 132 28.37 -8.70 -31.97
N GLU A 133 29.45 -8.65 -31.17
CA GLU A 133 29.90 -9.79 -30.37
C GLU A 133 28.85 -10.18 -29.32
N LEU A 134 28.19 -9.20 -28.70
CA LEU A 134 27.09 -9.43 -27.76
C LEU A 134 25.82 -9.95 -28.47
N LEU A 135 25.44 -9.39 -29.63
CA LEU A 135 24.29 -9.84 -30.42
C LEU A 135 24.39 -11.29 -30.90
N ALA A 136 25.61 -11.85 -30.97
CA ALA A 136 25.81 -13.26 -31.30
C ALA A 136 25.48 -14.23 -30.14
N GLN A 137 25.26 -13.71 -28.92
CA GLN A 137 24.96 -14.49 -27.72
C GLN A 137 23.46 -14.74 -27.58
N ASP A 138 23.09 -15.84 -26.90
CA ASP A 138 21.70 -16.28 -26.77
C ASP A 138 20.81 -15.28 -26.03
N ASN A 139 21.34 -14.52 -25.06
CA ASN A 139 20.60 -13.51 -24.32
C ASN A 139 20.29 -12.22 -25.12
N PHE A 140 20.73 -12.13 -26.38
CA PHE A 140 20.46 -10.99 -27.27
C PHE A 140 19.50 -11.32 -28.42
N SER A 141 18.83 -12.49 -28.40
CA SER A 141 17.67 -12.75 -29.25
C SER A 141 16.48 -11.85 -28.87
N ALA A 142 15.43 -11.81 -29.69
CA ALA A 142 14.20 -11.06 -29.39
C ALA A 142 13.68 -11.34 -27.97
N ARG A 143 13.57 -12.62 -27.57
CA ARG A 143 13.13 -13.01 -26.22
C ARG A 143 14.20 -12.75 -25.18
N GLY A 144 15.48 -12.95 -25.50
CA GLY A 144 16.60 -12.66 -24.61
C GLY A 144 16.63 -11.19 -24.17
N ILE A 145 16.47 -10.27 -25.13
CA ILE A 145 16.37 -8.81 -24.87
C ILE A 145 15.17 -8.50 -23.98
N MET A 146 14.01 -9.09 -24.24
CA MET A 146 12.82 -8.86 -23.40
C MET A 146 13.02 -9.34 -21.96
N GLN A 147 13.65 -10.50 -21.78
CA GLN A 147 13.93 -11.07 -20.46
C GLN A 147 14.93 -10.22 -19.67
N GLN A 148 16.05 -9.83 -20.28
CA GLN A 148 17.06 -9.01 -19.59
C GLN A 148 16.53 -7.62 -19.21
N MET A 149 15.57 -7.08 -19.97
CA MET A 149 14.93 -5.79 -19.69
C MET A 149 13.79 -5.89 -18.67
N ASN A 150 13.58 -7.06 -18.05
CA ASN A 150 12.53 -7.32 -17.05
C ASN A 150 11.10 -7.05 -17.56
N VAL A 151 10.84 -7.38 -18.83
CA VAL A 151 9.49 -7.29 -19.42
C VAL A 151 8.61 -8.42 -18.89
N LYS A 152 7.37 -8.11 -18.52
CA LYS A 152 6.35 -9.08 -18.05
C LYS A 152 5.18 -9.22 -19.00
N MET A 153 4.85 -8.14 -19.71
CA MET A 153 3.78 -8.14 -20.70
C MET A 153 4.08 -7.13 -21.80
N VAL A 154 3.72 -7.50 -23.03
CA VAL A 154 3.73 -6.64 -24.21
C VAL A 154 2.34 -6.69 -24.86
N GLY A 155 1.77 -5.51 -25.13
CA GLY A 155 0.62 -5.33 -26.00
C GLY A 155 1.10 -4.99 -27.40
N THR A 156 0.98 -5.91 -28.35
CA THR A 156 1.25 -5.63 -29.77
C THR A 156 0.08 -4.91 -30.39
N THR A 157 0.23 -4.42 -31.62
CA THR A 157 -0.83 -3.70 -32.34
C THR A 157 -1.28 -4.51 -33.53
N ASP A 158 -2.51 -5.03 -33.49
CA ASP A 158 -2.98 -6.09 -34.40
C ASP A 158 -4.35 -5.75 -34.98
N ASP A 159 -4.51 -6.03 -36.28
CA ASP A 159 -5.72 -5.71 -37.04
C ASP A 159 -6.80 -6.79 -36.83
N PRO A 160 -8.10 -6.44 -36.80
CA PRO A 160 -9.19 -7.41 -36.77
C PRO A 160 -9.06 -8.59 -37.75
N ILE A 161 -8.42 -8.41 -38.91
CA ILE A 161 -8.25 -9.48 -39.91
C ILE A 161 -7.08 -10.44 -39.63
N ASP A 162 -6.21 -10.13 -38.66
CA ASP A 162 -5.00 -10.92 -38.42
C ASP A 162 -5.33 -12.30 -37.81
N SER A 163 -4.54 -13.32 -38.16
CA SER A 163 -4.75 -14.69 -37.67
C SER A 163 -4.44 -14.84 -36.17
N LEU A 164 -3.53 -14.01 -35.65
CA LEU A 164 -2.94 -14.10 -34.31
C LEU A 164 -2.17 -15.40 -34.06
N GLU A 165 -1.71 -16.07 -35.12
CA GLU A 165 -1.02 -17.37 -35.03
C GLU A 165 0.28 -17.30 -34.21
N HIS A 166 1.03 -16.20 -34.31
CA HIS A 166 2.25 -16.00 -33.55
C HIS A 166 1.96 -15.78 -32.06
N HIS A 167 0.88 -15.08 -31.69
CA HIS A 167 0.43 -15.01 -30.29
C HIS A 167 0.07 -16.40 -29.76
N ALA A 168 -0.65 -17.19 -30.57
CA ALA A 168 -1.00 -18.55 -30.20
C ALA A 168 0.23 -19.47 -30.07
N GLU A 169 1.26 -19.29 -30.90
CA GLU A 169 2.54 -20.00 -30.82
C GLU A 169 3.29 -19.64 -29.54
N ILE A 170 3.43 -18.34 -29.25
CA ILE A 170 4.09 -17.84 -28.04
C ILE A 170 3.37 -18.35 -26.79
N ALA A 171 2.04 -18.26 -26.75
CA ALA A 171 1.24 -18.70 -25.60
C ALA A 171 1.31 -20.21 -25.34
N LYS A 172 1.62 -21.03 -26.35
CA LYS A 172 1.83 -22.48 -26.20
C LYS A 172 3.23 -22.82 -25.68
N ASP A 173 4.19 -21.91 -25.82
CA ASP A 173 5.55 -22.11 -25.36
C ASP A 173 5.69 -21.81 -23.85
N GLY A 174 5.51 -22.84 -23.03
CA GLY A 174 5.63 -22.74 -21.58
C GLY A 174 7.04 -22.37 -21.08
N SER A 175 8.07 -22.36 -21.93
CA SER A 175 9.42 -21.90 -21.56
C SER A 175 9.54 -20.38 -21.55
N PHE A 176 8.64 -19.66 -22.25
CA PHE A 176 8.65 -18.21 -22.34
C PHE A 176 7.51 -17.60 -21.51
N THR A 177 7.86 -17.01 -20.36
CA THR A 177 6.87 -16.56 -19.37
C THR A 177 6.30 -15.16 -19.62
N ILE A 178 6.84 -14.40 -20.58
CA ILE A 178 6.40 -13.03 -20.86
C ILE A 178 5.11 -13.09 -21.68
N LYS A 179 4.07 -12.37 -21.23
CA LYS A 179 2.78 -12.36 -21.93
C LYS A 179 2.86 -11.45 -23.16
N VAL A 180 2.67 -12.01 -24.36
CA VAL A 180 2.54 -11.25 -25.60
C VAL A 180 1.08 -11.29 -26.00
N LEU A 181 0.37 -10.19 -25.79
CA LEU A 181 -1.08 -10.11 -26.00
C LEU A 181 -1.37 -9.15 -27.16
N PRO A 182 -2.36 -9.47 -28.01
CA PRO A 182 -2.73 -8.58 -29.08
C PRO A 182 -3.52 -7.39 -28.54
N SER A 183 -3.29 -6.20 -29.10
CA SER A 183 -4.17 -5.02 -28.91
C SER A 183 -4.97 -4.79 -30.17
N TRP A 184 -6.28 -4.74 -30.01
CA TRP A 184 -7.24 -4.65 -31.12
C TRP A 184 -7.20 -3.28 -31.81
N ARG A 185 -6.76 -3.22 -33.07
CA ARG A 185 -6.66 -1.98 -33.87
C ARG A 185 -7.54 -1.97 -35.11
N PRO A 186 -8.78 -1.46 -35.03
CA PRO A 186 -9.77 -1.54 -36.10
C PRO A 186 -9.77 -0.31 -37.02
N ASP A 187 -8.67 0.44 -37.13
CA ASP A 187 -8.59 1.69 -37.92
C ASP A 187 -9.16 1.54 -39.33
N LYS A 188 -8.83 0.44 -40.02
CA LYS A 188 -9.28 0.18 -41.39
C LYS A 188 -10.78 -0.15 -41.48
N ALA A 189 -11.40 -0.55 -40.37
CA ALA A 189 -12.82 -0.87 -40.29
C ALA A 189 -13.71 0.38 -40.17
N PHE A 190 -13.20 1.48 -39.60
CA PHE A 190 -13.97 2.73 -39.47
C PHE A 190 -13.52 3.84 -40.42
N ASN A 191 -12.30 3.80 -40.97
CA ASN A 191 -11.81 4.79 -41.94
C ASN A 191 -12.40 4.56 -43.35
N ILE A 192 -13.72 4.73 -43.45
CA ILE A 192 -14.53 4.47 -44.65
C ILE A 192 -14.12 5.29 -45.87
N GLU A 193 -13.52 6.46 -45.66
CA GLU A 193 -13.02 7.33 -46.72
C GLU A 193 -11.76 6.81 -47.42
N GLN A 194 -11.05 5.86 -46.81
CA GLN A 194 -9.78 5.36 -47.35
C GLN A 194 -10.01 4.53 -48.61
N ALA A 195 -9.13 4.68 -49.59
CA ALA A 195 -9.23 3.96 -50.86
C ALA A 195 -9.25 2.43 -50.66
N THR A 196 -8.54 1.93 -49.65
CA THR A 196 -8.42 0.51 -49.30
C THR A 196 -9.62 -0.08 -48.55
N PHE A 197 -10.64 0.73 -48.24
CA PHE A 197 -11.77 0.30 -47.40
C PHE A 197 -12.54 -0.89 -48.00
N ASN A 198 -12.86 -0.86 -49.30
CA ASN A 198 -13.64 -1.93 -49.92
C ASN A 198 -12.89 -3.28 -49.91
N ASP A 199 -11.59 -3.25 -50.22
CA ASP A 199 -10.73 -4.45 -50.15
C ASP A 199 -10.63 -4.97 -48.72
N TYR A 200 -10.61 -4.07 -47.73
CA TYR A 200 -10.58 -4.43 -46.32
C TYR A 200 -11.91 -5.04 -45.86
N MET A 201 -13.06 -4.48 -46.25
CA MET A 201 -14.38 -5.05 -45.96
C MET A 201 -14.54 -6.46 -46.55
N ALA A 202 -14.04 -6.70 -47.77
CA ALA A 202 -14.05 -8.03 -48.37
C ALA A 202 -13.24 -9.04 -47.53
N LYS A 203 -12.02 -8.67 -47.10
CA LYS A 203 -11.18 -9.52 -46.24
C LYS A 203 -11.78 -9.74 -44.85
N LEU A 204 -12.34 -8.70 -44.24
CA LEU A 204 -13.03 -8.80 -42.96
C LEU A 204 -14.23 -9.74 -43.06
N GLY A 205 -15.00 -9.66 -44.15
CA GLY A 205 -16.09 -10.58 -44.43
C GLY A 205 -15.62 -12.03 -44.59
N GLU A 206 -14.50 -12.25 -45.28
CA GLU A 206 -13.88 -13.58 -45.44
C GLU A 206 -13.44 -14.16 -44.09
N VAL A 207 -12.63 -13.43 -43.30
CA VAL A 207 -12.06 -13.95 -42.03
C VAL A 207 -13.09 -14.06 -40.90
N SER A 208 -14.27 -13.47 -41.07
CA SER A 208 -15.38 -13.55 -40.11
C SER A 208 -16.55 -14.41 -40.61
N ASP A 209 -16.46 -14.96 -41.82
CA ASP A 209 -17.56 -15.67 -42.49
C ASP A 209 -18.87 -14.86 -42.43
N THR A 210 -18.82 -13.61 -42.91
CA THR A 210 -19.94 -12.66 -42.87
C THR A 210 -19.98 -11.85 -44.17
N ASP A 211 -21.11 -11.87 -44.89
CA ASP A 211 -21.31 -11.04 -46.09
C ASP A 211 -21.69 -9.61 -45.66
N ILE A 212 -20.72 -8.70 -45.63
CA ILE A 212 -20.89 -7.34 -45.09
C ILE A 212 -21.57 -6.45 -46.13
N ARG A 213 -22.89 -6.23 -45.98
CA ARG A 213 -23.67 -5.32 -46.85
C ARG A 213 -24.40 -4.23 -46.09
N ARG A 214 -24.67 -4.47 -44.82
CA ARG A 214 -25.36 -3.58 -43.88
C ARG A 214 -24.49 -3.30 -42.67
N PHE A 215 -24.79 -2.23 -41.96
CA PHE A 215 -24.08 -1.89 -40.73
C PHE A 215 -24.16 -3.01 -39.68
N ALA A 216 -25.33 -3.66 -39.56
CA ALA A 216 -25.51 -4.84 -38.70
C ALA A 216 -24.60 -6.03 -39.07
N ASP A 217 -24.30 -6.21 -40.37
CA ASP A 217 -23.37 -7.25 -40.83
C ASP A 217 -21.93 -6.92 -40.40
N LEU A 218 -21.54 -5.64 -40.50
CA LEU A 218 -20.24 -5.17 -40.01
C LEU A 218 -20.12 -5.36 -38.49
N GLN A 219 -21.15 -5.02 -37.72
CA GLN A 219 -21.18 -5.27 -36.28
C GLN A 219 -21.02 -6.76 -35.96
N THR A 220 -21.70 -7.63 -36.72
CA THR A 220 -21.59 -9.09 -36.57
C THR A 220 -20.17 -9.56 -36.87
N ALA A 221 -19.57 -9.09 -37.97
CA ALA A 221 -18.20 -9.43 -38.35
C ALA A 221 -17.19 -8.99 -37.26
N LEU A 222 -17.29 -7.74 -36.80
CA LEU A 222 -16.42 -7.21 -35.75
C LEU A 222 -16.61 -7.95 -34.42
N THR A 223 -17.84 -8.31 -34.05
CA THR A 223 -18.12 -9.10 -32.83
C THR A 223 -17.41 -10.45 -32.87
N LYS A 224 -17.53 -11.20 -33.97
CA LYS A 224 -16.84 -12.49 -34.14
C LYS A 224 -15.32 -12.36 -34.02
N ARG A 225 -14.76 -11.27 -34.56
CA ARG A 225 -13.33 -10.99 -34.52
C ARG A 225 -12.89 -10.50 -33.12
N LEU A 226 -13.71 -9.74 -32.40
CA LEU A 226 -13.50 -9.41 -30.98
C LEU A 226 -13.44 -10.66 -30.12
N ASP A 227 -14.32 -11.64 -30.37
CA ASP A 227 -14.31 -12.93 -29.67
C ASP A 227 -13.04 -13.74 -29.98
N HIS A 228 -12.55 -13.69 -31.23
CA HIS A 228 -11.27 -14.28 -31.61
C HIS A 228 -10.10 -13.65 -30.84
N PHE A 229 -10.06 -12.33 -30.73
CA PHE A 229 -9.04 -11.62 -29.95
C PHE A 229 -9.16 -11.91 -28.44
N ALA A 230 -10.37 -12.00 -27.92
CA ALA A 230 -10.61 -12.40 -26.53
C ALA A 230 -10.07 -13.81 -26.25
N ALA A 231 -10.23 -14.74 -27.19
CA ALA A 231 -9.67 -16.10 -27.10
C ALA A 231 -8.12 -16.11 -27.12
N HIS A 232 -7.48 -15.07 -27.66
CA HIS A 232 -6.02 -14.87 -27.63
C HIS A 232 -5.57 -13.96 -26.47
N GLY A 233 -6.44 -13.68 -25.51
CA GLY A 233 -6.09 -12.95 -24.29
C GLY A 233 -6.06 -11.43 -24.44
N CYS A 234 -6.58 -10.86 -25.54
CA CYS A 234 -6.71 -9.41 -25.71
C CYS A 234 -7.45 -8.77 -24.53
N LYS A 235 -6.96 -7.60 -24.09
CA LYS A 235 -7.56 -6.78 -23.02
C LYS A 235 -7.61 -5.29 -23.36
N VAL A 236 -7.03 -4.88 -24.48
CA VAL A 236 -6.80 -3.49 -24.84
C VAL A 236 -7.10 -3.32 -26.32
N SER A 237 -7.70 -2.19 -26.66
CA SER A 237 -7.88 -1.73 -28.02
C SER A 237 -7.10 -0.44 -28.25
N ASP A 238 -6.82 -0.15 -29.51
CA ASP A 238 -6.06 0.99 -29.94
C ASP A 238 -6.67 1.57 -31.22
N HIS A 239 -6.80 2.90 -31.30
CA HIS A 239 -7.34 3.58 -32.47
C HIS A 239 -6.56 4.85 -32.74
N ALA A 240 -6.15 5.06 -33.99
CA ALA A 240 -5.66 6.35 -34.43
C ALA A 240 -6.82 7.22 -34.93
N LEU A 241 -7.00 8.35 -34.25
CA LEU A 241 -7.94 9.39 -34.63
C LEU A 241 -7.16 10.60 -35.12
N ASP A 242 -6.74 10.56 -36.39
CA ASP A 242 -6.03 11.69 -37.03
C ASP A 242 -6.84 13.00 -36.93
N VAL A 243 -8.18 12.88 -36.99
CA VAL A 243 -9.16 13.92 -36.69
C VAL A 243 -10.32 13.29 -35.93
N VAL A 244 -10.70 13.85 -34.79
CA VAL A 244 -11.91 13.43 -34.06
C VAL A 244 -13.13 14.00 -34.75
N MET A 245 -14.11 13.16 -35.05
CA MET A 245 -15.35 13.51 -35.72
C MET A 245 -16.54 12.95 -34.95
N PHE A 246 -17.66 13.66 -34.93
CA PHE A 246 -18.91 13.17 -34.37
C PHE A 246 -20.10 13.56 -35.25
N ALA A 247 -20.94 12.56 -35.58
CA ALA A 247 -22.27 12.77 -36.12
C ALA A 247 -23.14 11.54 -35.84
N GLU A 248 -24.40 11.74 -35.47
CA GLU A 248 -25.35 10.65 -35.27
C GLU A 248 -25.99 10.24 -36.60
N ALA A 249 -26.35 8.97 -36.71
CA ALA A 249 -27.07 8.40 -37.83
C ALA A 249 -27.97 7.26 -37.35
N ASN A 250 -29.09 7.06 -38.03
CA ASN A 250 -29.90 5.85 -37.86
C ASN A 250 -29.37 4.70 -38.74
N GLU A 251 -29.86 3.49 -38.50
CA GLU A 251 -29.41 2.29 -39.21
C GLU A 251 -29.61 2.36 -40.73
N ALA A 252 -30.71 2.96 -41.20
CA ALA A 252 -30.97 3.10 -42.64
C ALA A 252 -30.00 4.08 -43.32
N GLU A 253 -29.59 5.15 -42.62
CA GLU A 253 -28.55 6.07 -43.09
C GLU A 253 -27.19 5.37 -43.18
N LEU A 254 -26.82 4.60 -42.15
CA LEU A 254 -25.57 3.84 -42.13
C LEU A 254 -25.51 2.78 -43.23
N ASP A 255 -26.61 2.04 -43.46
CA ASP A 255 -26.72 1.07 -44.55
C ASP A 255 -26.56 1.74 -45.92
N SER A 256 -27.17 2.91 -46.12
CA SER A 256 -27.02 3.70 -47.34
C SER A 256 -25.58 4.17 -47.56
N ILE A 257 -24.93 4.72 -46.52
CA ILE A 257 -23.55 5.19 -46.56
C ILE A 257 -22.60 4.03 -46.93
N LEU A 258 -22.76 2.88 -46.26
CA LEU A 258 -21.96 1.69 -46.52
C LEU A 258 -22.17 1.16 -47.95
N ALA A 259 -23.42 1.04 -48.40
CA ALA A 259 -23.74 0.55 -49.74
C ALA A 259 -23.13 1.42 -50.84
N ARG A 260 -23.23 2.75 -50.72
CA ARG A 260 -22.62 3.68 -51.67
C ARG A 260 -21.10 3.59 -51.67
N ARG A 261 -20.47 3.47 -50.49
CA ARG A 261 -19.02 3.31 -50.42
C ARG A 261 -18.56 2.02 -51.08
N LEU A 262 -19.25 0.90 -50.82
CA LEU A 262 -18.98 -0.39 -51.44
C LEU A 262 -19.19 -0.34 -52.97
N ALA A 263 -20.12 0.50 -53.46
CA ALA A 263 -20.29 0.80 -54.88
C ALA A 263 -19.19 1.70 -55.48
N GLY A 264 -18.25 2.19 -54.67
CA GLY A 264 -17.12 3.03 -55.09
C GLY A 264 -17.39 4.53 -55.09
N GLU A 265 -18.51 4.97 -54.50
CA GLU A 265 -18.83 6.39 -54.40
C GLU A 265 -17.96 7.11 -53.37
N THR A 266 -17.74 8.41 -53.58
CA THR A 266 -17.09 9.28 -52.61
C THR A 266 -18.11 9.76 -51.59
N LEU A 267 -17.79 9.66 -50.31
CA LEU A 267 -18.64 10.11 -49.22
C LEU A 267 -18.30 11.57 -48.83
N SER A 268 -19.28 12.30 -48.33
CA SER A 268 -19.07 13.61 -47.69
C SER A 268 -18.43 13.46 -46.31
N GLU A 269 -17.81 14.53 -45.79
CA GLU A 269 -17.21 14.54 -44.45
C GLU A 269 -18.25 14.24 -43.35
N HIS A 270 -19.50 14.68 -43.52
CA HIS A 270 -20.59 14.37 -42.59
C HIS A 270 -20.93 12.87 -42.57
N GLU A 271 -21.02 12.23 -43.74
CA GLU A 271 -21.31 10.79 -43.84
C GLU A 271 -20.15 9.94 -43.30
N VAL A 272 -18.90 10.40 -43.50
CA VAL A 272 -17.72 9.80 -42.89
C VAL A 272 -17.80 9.91 -41.36
N ALA A 273 -18.14 11.09 -40.83
CA ALA A 273 -18.32 11.30 -39.39
C ALA A 273 -19.43 10.40 -38.82
N GLN A 274 -20.56 10.28 -39.52
CA GLN A 274 -21.69 9.41 -39.12
C GLN A 274 -21.26 7.96 -38.98
N PHE A 275 -20.57 7.43 -40.00
CA PHE A 275 -20.10 6.05 -39.99
C PHE A 275 -19.04 5.80 -38.91
N LYS A 276 -18.02 6.68 -38.81
CA LYS A 276 -16.97 6.57 -37.78
C LYS A 276 -17.55 6.58 -36.37
N THR A 277 -18.48 7.51 -36.11
CA THR A 277 -19.15 7.62 -34.80
C THR A 277 -19.89 6.34 -34.46
N ALA A 278 -20.69 5.81 -35.39
CA ALA A 278 -21.46 4.59 -35.15
C ALA A 278 -20.56 3.39 -34.83
N VAL A 279 -19.45 3.21 -35.56
CA VAL A 279 -18.50 2.12 -35.29
C VAL A 279 -17.82 2.30 -33.93
N LEU A 280 -17.32 3.50 -33.60
CA LEU A 280 -16.63 3.77 -32.33
C LEU A 280 -17.56 3.64 -31.11
N VAL A 281 -18.82 4.05 -31.22
CA VAL A 281 -19.82 3.87 -30.16
C VAL A 281 -20.14 2.38 -29.95
N PHE A 282 -20.34 1.63 -31.04
CA PHE A 282 -20.54 0.18 -30.99
C PHE A 282 -19.36 -0.53 -30.32
N LEU A 283 -18.13 -0.23 -30.76
CA LEU A 283 -16.92 -0.83 -30.22
C LEU A 283 -16.70 -0.48 -28.75
N GLY A 284 -16.92 0.78 -28.35
CA GLY A 284 -16.85 1.22 -26.95
C GLY A 284 -17.76 0.38 -26.04
N ALA A 285 -19.00 0.14 -26.48
CA ALA A 285 -19.93 -0.71 -25.75
C ALA A 285 -19.45 -2.18 -25.67
N GLU A 286 -18.90 -2.74 -26.74
CA GLU A 286 -18.33 -4.09 -26.73
C GLU A 286 -17.11 -4.21 -25.81
N TYR A 287 -16.26 -3.17 -25.73
CA TYR A 287 -15.12 -3.11 -24.83
C TYR A 287 -15.57 -3.05 -23.37
N ALA A 288 -16.58 -2.24 -23.05
CA ALA A 288 -17.12 -2.14 -21.69
C ALA A 288 -17.69 -3.48 -21.22
N ARG A 289 -18.44 -4.18 -22.07
CA ARG A 289 -18.98 -5.53 -21.78
C ARG A 289 -17.90 -6.57 -21.53
N ARG A 290 -16.72 -6.43 -22.14
CA ARG A 290 -15.57 -7.33 -22.00
C ARG A 290 -14.56 -6.90 -20.93
N GLY A 291 -14.75 -5.73 -20.31
CA GLY A 291 -13.79 -5.13 -19.38
C GLY A 291 -12.47 -4.70 -20.03
N TRP A 292 -12.47 -4.46 -21.34
CA TRP A 292 -11.29 -4.02 -22.10
C TRP A 292 -10.99 -2.53 -21.90
N VAL A 293 -9.77 -2.14 -22.22
CA VAL A 293 -9.33 -0.74 -22.26
C VAL A 293 -9.43 -0.20 -23.68
N GLN A 294 -9.94 1.01 -23.82
CA GLN A 294 -9.99 1.79 -25.05
C GLN A 294 -8.82 2.77 -25.09
N GLN A 295 -8.03 2.78 -26.16
CA GLN A 295 -7.00 3.80 -26.38
C GLN A 295 -7.30 4.62 -27.63
N TYR A 296 -7.16 5.94 -27.52
CA TYR A 296 -7.29 6.88 -28.63
C TYR A 296 -6.02 7.72 -28.78
N HIS A 297 -5.32 7.51 -29.90
CA HIS A 297 -4.16 8.28 -30.33
C HIS A 297 -4.59 9.39 -31.28
N ILE A 298 -4.58 10.65 -30.81
CA ILE A 298 -5.30 11.75 -31.47
C ILE A 298 -4.35 12.79 -32.07
N GLY A 299 -4.60 13.15 -33.33
CA GLY A 299 -4.03 14.36 -33.95
C GLY A 299 -2.74 14.15 -34.75
N ALA A 300 -2.59 13.02 -35.43
CA ALA A 300 -1.52 12.84 -36.43
C ALA A 300 -1.91 13.46 -37.78
N LEU A 301 -0.98 14.21 -38.39
CA LEU A 301 -1.09 14.71 -39.76
C LEU A 301 -0.17 13.88 -40.66
N ARG A 302 -0.78 13.03 -41.50
CA ARG A 302 -0.06 11.97 -42.24
C ARG A 302 0.30 12.35 -43.67
N ASN A 303 1.36 11.73 -44.18
CA ASN A 303 1.74 11.73 -45.59
C ASN A 303 2.01 13.13 -46.19
N ASN A 304 2.54 14.04 -45.36
CA ASN A 304 2.72 15.46 -45.73
C ASN A 304 3.64 15.69 -46.94
N ASN A 305 4.64 14.83 -47.13
CA ASN A 305 5.57 14.92 -48.25
C ASN A 305 5.17 13.92 -49.34
N LEU A 306 4.29 14.35 -50.26
CA LEU A 306 3.77 13.49 -51.33
C LEU A 306 4.86 12.88 -52.22
N ARG A 307 5.97 13.59 -52.45
CA ARG A 307 7.11 13.05 -53.21
C ARG A 307 7.69 11.84 -52.49
N GLN A 308 7.94 11.97 -51.19
CA GLN A 308 8.54 10.90 -50.39
C GLN A 308 7.55 9.78 -50.13
N PHE A 309 6.28 10.08 -49.90
CA PHE A 309 5.21 9.07 -49.79
C PHE A 309 5.16 8.16 -51.02
N LYS A 310 5.27 8.73 -52.23
CA LYS A 310 5.32 7.94 -53.47
C LYS A 310 6.58 7.07 -53.61
N LEU A 311 7.70 7.50 -53.02
CA LEU A 311 8.99 6.80 -53.14
C LEU A 311 9.19 5.73 -52.06
N LEU A 312 8.71 6.00 -50.84
CA LEU A 312 9.05 5.25 -49.63
C LEU A 312 7.82 4.68 -48.91
N GLY A 313 6.61 5.16 -49.22
CA GLY A 313 5.38 4.76 -48.54
C GLY A 313 5.04 5.59 -47.29
N PRO A 314 4.03 5.15 -46.52
CA PRO A 314 3.60 5.79 -45.26
C PRO A 314 4.57 5.50 -44.10
N ASP A 315 4.42 6.25 -43.00
CA ASP A 315 5.03 5.97 -41.68
C ASP A 315 6.57 5.91 -41.65
N VAL A 316 7.23 6.54 -42.64
CA VAL A 316 8.71 6.60 -42.73
C VAL A 316 9.29 7.92 -42.22
N GLY A 317 8.56 8.66 -41.37
CA GLY A 317 9.07 9.84 -40.66
C GLY A 317 8.75 11.21 -41.29
N PHE A 318 7.83 11.28 -42.25
CA PHE A 318 7.34 12.53 -42.87
C PHE A 318 6.01 13.05 -42.31
N ASP A 319 5.54 12.46 -41.22
CA ASP A 319 4.31 12.87 -40.53
C ASP A 319 4.60 14.00 -39.52
N SER A 320 3.53 14.68 -39.07
CA SER A 320 3.63 15.81 -38.15
C SER A 320 2.40 15.93 -37.25
N ILE A 321 2.40 16.93 -36.39
CA ILE A 321 1.29 17.28 -35.50
C ILE A 321 0.13 17.87 -36.33
N ASN A 322 -1.09 17.37 -36.11
CA ASN A 322 -2.34 17.99 -36.57
C ASN A 322 -2.83 19.00 -35.53
N ASP A 323 -3.49 20.06 -35.97
CA ASP A 323 -3.96 21.17 -35.14
C ASP A 323 -5.48 21.36 -35.14
N ARG A 324 -6.24 20.53 -35.88
CA ARG A 324 -7.71 20.55 -35.84
C ARG A 324 -8.22 20.42 -34.40
N PRO A 325 -9.06 21.36 -33.92
CA PRO A 325 -9.66 21.26 -32.59
C PRO A 325 -10.45 19.97 -32.41
N MET A 326 -10.26 19.30 -31.27
CA MET A 326 -10.82 17.98 -30.97
C MET A 326 -11.83 17.97 -29.82
N ALA A 327 -11.87 19.01 -29.00
CA ALA A 327 -12.57 19.03 -27.72
C ALA A 327 -14.08 18.74 -27.85
N GLU A 328 -14.77 19.44 -28.77
CA GLU A 328 -16.22 19.34 -28.91
C GLU A 328 -16.66 17.95 -29.38
N GLU A 329 -16.01 17.44 -30.43
CA GLU A 329 -16.35 16.15 -31.03
C GLU A 329 -15.94 14.99 -30.13
N LEU A 330 -14.81 15.10 -29.42
CA LEU A 330 -14.40 14.12 -28.42
C LEU A 330 -15.39 14.07 -27.25
N SER A 331 -15.86 15.24 -26.77
CA SER A 331 -16.87 15.32 -25.72
C SER A 331 -18.15 14.62 -26.14
N LYS A 332 -18.66 14.91 -27.35
CA LYS A 332 -19.86 14.26 -27.89
C LYS A 332 -19.69 12.74 -28.01
N LEU A 333 -18.54 12.28 -28.52
CA LEU A 333 -18.24 10.85 -28.65
C LEU A 333 -18.21 10.13 -27.29
N LEU A 334 -17.46 10.65 -26.32
CA LEU A 334 -17.35 10.06 -24.98
C LEU A 334 -18.69 10.12 -24.24
N SER A 335 -19.43 11.23 -24.38
CA SER A 335 -20.79 11.37 -23.84
C SER A 335 -21.71 10.31 -24.41
N LYS A 336 -21.68 10.09 -25.74
CA LYS A 336 -22.52 9.08 -26.39
C LYS A 336 -22.18 7.65 -25.93
N GLN A 337 -20.89 7.34 -25.76
CA GLN A 337 -20.47 6.06 -25.18
C GLN A 337 -20.94 5.90 -23.73
N ASN A 338 -21.06 7.00 -22.97
CA ASN A 338 -21.43 6.99 -21.56
C ASN A 338 -22.95 7.05 -21.28
N GLU A 339 -23.80 7.38 -22.27
CA GLU A 339 -25.26 7.52 -22.09
C GLU A 339 -25.89 6.29 -21.41
N GLU A 340 -25.47 5.09 -21.80
CA GLU A 340 -25.95 3.81 -21.25
C GLU A 340 -24.98 3.21 -20.20
N ASN A 341 -24.07 4.03 -19.63
CA ASN A 341 -22.98 3.60 -18.75
C ASN A 341 -22.08 2.52 -19.39
N LEU A 342 -21.86 2.63 -20.70
CA LEU A 342 -21.05 1.70 -21.51
C LEU A 342 -19.74 2.32 -22.01
N LEU A 343 -19.29 3.41 -21.39
CA LEU A 343 -17.95 3.96 -21.62
C LEU A 343 -16.91 3.06 -20.93
N PRO A 344 -16.00 2.40 -21.66
CA PRO A 344 -14.98 1.53 -21.08
C PRO A 344 -13.90 2.34 -20.34
N LYS A 345 -13.00 1.63 -19.65
CA LYS A 345 -11.70 2.21 -19.23
C LYS A 345 -11.04 2.82 -20.46
N THR A 346 -10.61 4.08 -20.39
CA THR A 346 -10.14 4.80 -21.58
C THR A 346 -8.83 5.52 -21.29
N ILE A 347 -7.87 5.41 -22.22
CA ILE A 347 -6.63 6.19 -22.24
C ILE A 347 -6.65 7.09 -23.46
N LEU A 348 -6.45 8.39 -23.25
CA LEU A 348 -6.43 9.39 -24.31
C LEU A 348 -5.01 9.94 -24.49
N TYR A 349 -4.53 9.98 -25.72
CA TYR A 349 -3.24 10.57 -26.10
C TYR A 349 -3.46 11.70 -27.10
N CYS A 350 -2.80 12.84 -26.89
CA CYS A 350 -2.77 13.92 -27.87
C CYS A 350 -1.36 14.11 -28.42
N LEU A 351 -1.25 14.23 -29.74
CA LEU A 351 0.03 14.53 -30.38
C LEU A 351 0.39 16.01 -30.27
N ASN A 352 -0.61 16.88 -30.27
CA ASN A 352 -0.42 18.31 -30.14
C ASN A 352 -0.33 18.70 -28.65
N PRO A 353 0.82 19.21 -28.16
CA PRO A 353 0.97 19.57 -26.76
C PRO A 353 0.05 20.72 -26.31
N ARG A 354 -0.54 21.50 -27.23
CA ARG A 354 -1.60 22.47 -26.93
C ARG A 354 -2.83 21.82 -26.29
N ASP A 355 -3.06 20.55 -26.60
CA ASP A 355 -4.27 19.83 -26.22
C ASP A 355 -4.08 19.01 -24.92
N ASN A 356 -2.94 19.17 -24.22
CA ASN A 356 -2.69 18.50 -22.94
C ASN A 356 -3.77 18.87 -21.90
N GLU A 357 -4.03 20.17 -21.71
CA GLU A 357 -5.04 20.69 -20.79
C GLU A 357 -6.46 20.36 -21.28
N VAL A 358 -6.66 20.30 -22.60
CA VAL A 358 -7.93 19.86 -23.20
C VAL A 358 -8.21 18.41 -22.79
N LEU A 359 -7.24 17.50 -22.94
CA LEU A 359 -7.41 16.11 -22.49
C LEU A 359 -7.51 15.99 -20.97
N GLY A 360 -6.65 16.70 -20.22
CA GLY A 360 -6.65 16.68 -18.76
C GLY A 360 -7.99 17.08 -18.15
N THR A 361 -8.63 18.11 -18.72
CA THR A 361 -10.00 18.50 -18.32
C THR A 361 -11.07 17.55 -18.88
N MET A 362 -10.91 17.03 -20.11
CA MET A 362 -11.85 16.10 -20.72
C MET A 362 -12.02 14.81 -19.92
N ILE A 363 -10.92 14.19 -19.46
CA ILE A 363 -10.98 12.95 -18.69
C ILE A 363 -11.73 13.13 -17.37
N GLY A 364 -11.69 14.34 -16.78
CA GLY A 364 -12.39 14.68 -15.54
C GLY A 364 -13.92 14.57 -15.66
N ASN A 365 -14.47 14.86 -16.85
CA ASN A 365 -15.91 14.78 -17.11
C ASN A 365 -16.47 13.35 -17.04
N PHE A 366 -15.61 12.33 -17.20
CA PHE A 366 -16.02 10.94 -17.41
C PHE A 366 -15.37 9.95 -16.42
N GLN A 367 -14.77 10.46 -15.33
CA GLN A 367 -14.44 9.60 -14.19
C GLN A 367 -15.73 8.99 -13.60
N GLY A 368 -15.62 7.88 -12.87
CA GLY A 368 -16.79 7.15 -12.36
C GLY A 368 -16.59 6.54 -10.97
N GLU A 369 -17.68 6.09 -10.38
CA GLU A 369 -17.69 5.45 -9.06
C GLU A 369 -16.94 4.10 -9.07
N GLY A 370 -16.24 3.79 -7.97
CA GLY A 370 -15.64 2.48 -7.72
C GLY A 370 -14.37 2.13 -8.52
N MET A 371 -13.93 2.97 -9.47
CA MET A 371 -12.73 2.70 -10.28
C MET A 371 -11.82 3.92 -10.36
N PRO A 372 -10.83 4.04 -9.45
CA PRO A 372 -9.84 5.13 -9.50
C PRO A 372 -9.14 5.17 -10.85
N GLY A 373 -9.14 6.34 -11.50
CA GLY A 373 -8.47 6.53 -12.77
C GLY A 373 -9.09 5.73 -13.93
N LYS A 374 -10.43 5.58 -13.99
CA LYS A 374 -11.14 4.98 -15.13
C LYS A 374 -10.74 5.64 -16.46
N MET A 375 -10.62 6.97 -16.44
CA MET A 375 -10.17 7.77 -17.57
C MET A 375 -8.73 8.23 -17.32
N GLN A 376 -7.85 7.98 -18.27
CA GLN A 376 -6.41 8.24 -18.17
C GLN A 376 -5.98 9.25 -19.24
N PHE A 377 -5.15 10.20 -18.83
CA PHE A 377 -4.33 10.97 -19.77
C PHE A 377 -3.05 10.18 -19.98
N GLY A 378 -2.89 9.61 -21.18
CA GLY A 378 -1.78 8.75 -21.51
C GLY A 378 -0.42 9.45 -21.47
N SER A 379 0.67 8.66 -21.45
CA SER A 379 2.04 9.16 -21.46
C SER A 379 2.33 10.06 -22.65
N GLY A 380 3.34 10.93 -22.52
CA GLY A 380 3.84 11.74 -23.63
C GLY A 380 4.08 10.88 -24.88
N TRP A 381 3.29 11.12 -25.93
CA TRP A 381 3.24 10.29 -27.13
C TRP A 381 4.00 10.94 -28.30
N TRP A 382 4.81 10.13 -29.00
CA TRP A 382 5.51 10.42 -30.24
C TRP A 382 6.35 11.70 -30.25
N PHE A 383 5.84 12.88 -30.62
CA PHE A 383 6.63 14.12 -30.53
C PHE A 383 6.76 14.65 -29.09
N ASN A 384 6.07 14.02 -28.14
CA ASN A 384 6.04 14.39 -26.72
C ASN A 384 6.70 13.35 -25.80
N ASP A 385 7.29 12.27 -26.34
CA ASP A 385 7.99 11.22 -25.56
C ASP A 385 9.42 11.62 -25.13
N GLN A 386 9.75 12.89 -25.30
CA GLN A 386 10.99 13.53 -24.85
C GLN A 386 10.82 14.18 -23.47
N LYS A 387 11.93 14.50 -22.80
CA LYS A 387 11.94 14.94 -21.39
C LYS A 387 10.94 16.06 -21.10
N ASP A 388 10.99 17.16 -21.84
CA ASP A 388 10.10 18.31 -21.66
C ASP A 388 8.63 17.96 -21.98
N GLY A 389 8.38 17.06 -22.94
CA GLY A 389 7.03 16.62 -23.30
C GLY A 389 6.41 15.75 -22.21
N MET A 390 7.20 14.80 -21.67
CA MET A 390 6.84 13.98 -20.51
C MET A 390 6.61 14.85 -19.26
N GLU A 391 7.49 15.82 -18.99
CA GLU A 391 7.33 16.76 -17.87
C GLU A 391 6.04 17.59 -18.01
N ARG A 392 5.78 18.15 -19.20
CA ARG A 392 4.53 18.90 -19.46
C ARG A 392 3.29 18.02 -19.30
N GLN A 393 3.29 16.82 -19.86
CA GLN A 393 2.17 15.87 -19.77
C GLN A 393 1.89 15.48 -18.31
N MET A 394 2.90 15.04 -17.56
CA MET A 394 2.76 14.64 -16.16
C MET A 394 2.37 15.81 -15.26
N THR A 395 2.87 17.02 -15.53
CA THR A 395 2.47 18.23 -14.80
C THR A 395 0.97 18.52 -15.00
N GLN A 396 0.47 18.45 -16.24
CA GLN A 396 -0.96 18.67 -16.49
C GLN A 396 -1.82 17.55 -15.88
N LEU A 397 -1.38 16.30 -15.93
CA LEU A 397 -2.06 15.19 -15.24
C LEU A 397 -2.07 15.40 -13.72
N ALA A 398 -0.98 15.89 -13.12
CA ALA A 398 -0.91 16.18 -11.69
C ALA A 398 -1.84 17.34 -11.27
N GLN A 399 -1.99 18.36 -12.12
CA GLN A 399 -2.81 19.55 -11.84
C GLN A 399 -4.31 19.34 -12.09
N LEU A 400 -4.67 18.53 -13.08
CA LEU A 400 -6.05 18.37 -13.55
C LEU A 400 -6.64 16.98 -13.22
N GLY A 401 -5.81 16.02 -12.81
CA GLY A 401 -6.18 14.66 -12.45
C GLY A 401 -5.43 14.18 -11.21
N LEU A 402 -5.04 12.90 -11.19
CA LEU A 402 -4.26 12.31 -10.09
C LEU A 402 -3.05 11.55 -10.65
N LEU A 403 -1.85 12.12 -10.52
CA LEU A 403 -0.61 11.48 -10.96
C LEU A 403 -0.35 10.14 -10.25
N SER A 404 -0.75 10.00 -8.99
CA SER A 404 -0.65 8.75 -8.22
C SER A 404 -1.53 7.61 -8.75
N ARG A 405 -2.44 7.89 -9.69
CA ARG A 405 -3.28 6.90 -10.37
C ARG A 405 -2.91 6.72 -11.84
N PHE A 406 -1.77 7.26 -12.26
CA PHE A 406 -1.31 7.19 -13.63
C PHE A 406 -0.89 5.75 -13.99
N VAL A 407 -1.32 5.28 -15.16
CA VAL A 407 -0.96 3.94 -15.68
C VAL A 407 0.49 3.81 -16.13
N GLY A 408 1.21 4.91 -16.29
CA GLY A 408 2.64 4.92 -16.60
C GLY A 408 2.96 4.95 -18.10
N MET A 409 4.13 4.42 -18.45
CA MET A 409 4.74 4.54 -19.78
C MET A 409 4.52 3.28 -20.63
N LEU A 410 4.40 3.50 -21.93
CA LEU A 410 4.46 2.50 -23.02
C LEU A 410 5.52 2.94 -24.04
N THR A 411 6.02 2.04 -24.89
CA THR A 411 7.06 2.42 -25.86
C THR A 411 6.54 2.97 -27.19
N ASP A 412 5.36 2.52 -27.66
CA ASP A 412 4.83 2.76 -29.00
C ASP A 412 5.90 2.56 -30.11
N SER A 413 6.75 1.55 -29.91
CA SER A 413 7.97 1.36 -30.71
C SER A 413 7.95 0.07 -31.50
N ARG A 414 8.73 0.06 -32.59
CA ARG A 414 9.06 -1.13 -33.39
C ARG A 414 10.39 -1.77 -32.98
N SER A 415 11.11 -1.20 -32.01
CA SER A 415 12.46 -1.63 -31.63
C SER A 415 12.50 -2.27 -30.24
N PHE A 416 13.12 -3.45 -30.16
CA PHE A 416 13.40 -4.16 -28.91
C PHE A 416 14.35 -3.40 -27.96
N LEU A 417 15.07 -2.38 -28.44
CA LEU A 417 15.95 -1.55 -27.60
C LEU A 417 15.19 -0.39 -26.91
N SER A 418 13.94 -0.13 -27.33
CA SER A 418 13.13 0.97 -26.79
C SER A 418 12.63 0.75 -25.37
N TYR A 419 12.82 -0.43 -24.77
CA TYR A 419 12.49 -0.65 -23.35
C TYR A 419 13.25 0.28 -22.40
N THR A 420 14.40 0.80 -22.83
CA THR A 420 15.14 1.86 -22.12
C THR A 420 14.34 3.16 -21.94
N ARG A 421 13.27 3.37 -22.71
CA ARG A 421 12.34 4.50 -22.53
C ARG A 421 11.52 4.39 -21.25
N HIS A 422 11.24 3.18 -20.74
CA HIS A 422 10.62 3.03 -19.42
C HIS A 422 11.56 3.50 -18.31
N GLU A 423 12.86 3.21 -18.42
CA GLU A 423 13.85 3.76 -17.50
C GLU A 423 13.93 5.29 -17.60
N TYR A 424 13.99 5.81 -18.83
CA TYR A 424 14.05 7.24 -19.07
C TYR A 424 12.86 7.97 -18.42
N PHE A 425 11.65 7.45 -18.63
CA PHE A 425 10.42 7.92 -18.00
C PHE A 425 10.51 7.88 -16.47
N ARG A 426 10.90 6.74 -15.87
CA ARG A 426 11.01 6.58 -14.42
C ARG A 426 11.98 7.58 -13.79
N ARG A 427 13.12 7.83 -14.46
CA ARG A 427 14.10 8.85 -14.02
C ARG A 427 13.50 10.25 -14.04
N ILE A 428 12.75 10.61 -15.07
CA ILE A 428 12.09 11.92 -15.19
C ILE A 428 11.00 12.07 -14.12
N LEU A 429 10.17 11.04 -13.91
CA LEU A 429 9.15 11.03 -12.86
C LEU A 429 9.77 11.23 -11.47
N CYS A 430 10.82 10.47 -11.14
CA CYS A 430 11.51 10.59 -9.86
C CYS A 430 12.20 11.95 -9.70
N GLN A 431 12.76 12.49 -10.79
CA GLN A 431 13.32 13.85 -10.83
C GLN A 431 12.26 14.90 -10.51
N MET A 432 11.09 14.84 -11.16
CA MET A 432 10.00 15.78 -10.94
C MET A 432 9.56 15.77 -9.47
N ILE A 433 9.28 14.59 -8.92
CA ILE A 433 8.85 14.44 -7.52
C ILE A 433 9.96 14.91 -6.56
N GLY A 434 11.21 14.49 -6.80
CA GLY A 434 12.33 14.88 -5.95
C GLY A 434 12.59 16.39 -5.95
N ARG A 435 12.26 17.10 -7.02
CA ARG A 435 12.30 18.58 -7.08
C ARG A 435 11.13 19.23 -6.35
N TRP A 436 9.93 18.66 -6.43
CA TRP A 436 8.78 19.13 -5.63
C TRP A 436 9.09 19.02 -4.13
N VAL A 437 9.73 17.93 -3.70
CA VAL A 437 10.18 17.77 -2.31
C VAL A 437 11.23 18.81 -1.92
N GLU A 438 12.30 19.00 -2.72
CA GLU A 438 13.32 20.02 -2.42
C GLU A 438 12.76 21.45 -2.40
N ALA A 439 11.75 21.74 -3.22
CA ALA A 439 11.08 23.03 -3.26
C ALA A 439 10.07 23.25 -2.10
N GLY A 440 9.78 22.20 -1.31
CA GLY A 440 8.73 22.23 -0.29
C GLY A 440 7.31 22.21 -0.85
N GLU A 441 7.14 21.81 -2.11
CA GLU A 441 5.83 21.64 -2.77
C GLU A 441 5.20 20.27 -2.50
N ALA A 442 6.01 19.29 -2.07
CA ALA A 442 5.58 17.97 -1.61
C ALA A 442 6.29 17.61 -0.30
N PRO A 443 5.66 16.82 0.59
CA PRO A 443 6.30 16.35 1.82
C PRO A 443 7.48 15.44 1.48
N ALA A 444 8.54 15.48 2.30
CA ALA A 444 9.69 14.58 2.18
C ALA A 444 9.40 13.16 2.74
N ASP A 445 8.17 12.66 2.52
CA ASP A 445 7.73 11.34 2.91
C ASP A 445 8.06 10.34 1.79
N ILE A 446 9.15 9.59 1.98
CA ILE A 446 9.62 8.60 1.00
C ILE A 446 8.68 7.40 0.87
N ASN A 447 7.88 7.11 1.90
CA ASN A 447 6.94 5.99 1.86
C ASN A 447 5.73 6.38 1.02
N LEU A 448 5.12 7.52 1.31
CA LEU A 448 4.00 8.06 0.54
C LEU A 448 4.36 8.24 -0.95
N LEU A 449 5.49 8.89 -1.22
CA LEU A 449 5.92 9.15 -2.60
C LEU A 449 6.46 7.88 -3.27
N GLY A 450 6.99 6.95 -2.48
CA GLY A 450 7.41 5.63 -2.91
C GLY A 450 6.25 4.75 -3.37
N GLU A 451 5.14 4.76 -2.64
CA GLU A 451 3.89 4.06 -3.00
C GLU A 451 3.32 4.54 -4.34
N MET A 452 3.47 5.82 -4.65
CA MET A 452 3.10 6.37 -5.96
C MET A 452 3.91 5.77 -7.12
N ILE A 453 5.09 5.21 -6.84
CA ILE A 453 6.01 4.63 -7.83
C ILE A 453 5.93 3.10 -7.85
N HIS A 454 5.72 2.46 -6.71
CA HIS A 454 5.63 1.01 -6.54
C HIS A 454 4.73 0.65 -5.35
N ALA A 455 3.90 -0.40 -5.49
CA ALA A 455 3.30 -1.04 -4.34
C ALA A 455 4.41 -1.67 -3.50
N LEU A 456 4.73 -1.08 -2.33
CA LEU A 456 5.95 -1.41 -1.60
C LEU A 456 6.09 -2.89 -1.22
N ASP A 457 4.97 -3.57 -1.03
CA ASP A 457 4.95 -4.95 -0.57
C ASP A 457 5.30 -5.93 -1.69
N ASN A 458 6.29 -6.79 -1.46
CA ASN A 458 6.62 -7.90 -2.34
C ASN A 458 6.00 -9.24 -1.89
N VAL A 459 5.18 -9.19 -0.84
CA VAL A 459 4.36 -10.30 -0.35
C VAL A 459 2.92 -9.85 -0.15
N ALA A 460 1.98 -10.81 -0.18
CA ALA A 460 0.60 -10.58 0.22
C ALA A 460 0.21 -11.51 1.37
N VAL A 461 -0.73 -11.07 2.21
CA VAL A 461 -1.28 -11.86 3.32
C VAL A 461 -2.51 -12.61 2.83
N ALA A 462 -2.55 -13.93 3.05
CA ALA A 462 -3.71 -14.75 2.74
C ALA A 462 -4.87 -14.45 3.72
N LEU A 463 -5.99 -13.96 3.20
CA LEU A 463 -7.18 -13.63 4.02
C LEU A 463 -8.05 -14.85 4.36
N ALA A 464 -7.78 -16.00 3.73
CA ALA A 464 -8.39 -17.30 3.98
C ALA A 464 -7.33 -18.40 3.80
N ASP A 465 -7.68 -19.64 4.13
CA ASP A 465 -6.83 -20.79 3.77
C ASP A 465 -6.89 -20.98 2.24
N LEU A 466 -5.73 -20.94 1.60
CA LEU A 466 -5.59 -21.05 0.14
C LEU A 466 -4.83 -22.32 -0.21
N ALA A 467 -5.37 -23.10 -1.15
CA ALA A 467 -4.75 -24.35 -1.56
C ALA A 467 -3.63 -24.13 -2.59
N GLU A 468 -2.69 -25.06 -2.66
CA GLU A 468 -1.72 -25.13 -3.73
C GLU A 468 -2.41 -25.06 -5.10
N GLY A 469 -1.84 -24.27 -6.01
CA GLY A 469 -2.35 -24.09 -7.36
C GLY A 469 -3.49 -23.09 -7.48
N THR A 470 -4.02 -22.52 -6.39
CA THR A 470 -4.96 -21.39 -6.45
C THR A 470 -4.29 -20.19 -7.14
N GLU A 471 -4.98 -19.60 -8.11
CA GLU A 471 -4.58 -18.32 -8.71
C GLU A 471 -5.19 -17.17 -7.90
N VAL A 472 -4.33 -16.31 -7.37
CA VAL A 472 -4.70 -15.14 -6.57
C VAL A 472 -4.33 -13.89 -7.36
N SER A 473 -5.28 -12.98 -7.51
CA SER A 473 -5.02 -11.65 -8.07
C SER A 473 -4.93 -10.64 -6.95
N VAL A 474 -3.76 -10.01 -6.79
CA VAL A 474 -3.53 -8.87 -5.90
C VAL A 474 -3.22 -7.67 -6.78
N ASP A 475 -4.03 -6.63 -6.65
CA ASP A 475 -4.04 -5.48 -7.57
C ASP A 475 -4.09 -5.95 -9.05
N ASN A 476 -3.06 -5.62 -9.84
CA ASN A 476 -2.94 -6.00 -11.25
C ASN A 476 -2.06 -7.24 -11.49
N GLN A 477 -1.63 -7.94 -10.44
CA GLN A 477 -0.75 -9.10 -10.54
C GLN A 477 -1.48 -10.40 -10.18
N THR A 478 -1.47 -11.37 -11.08
CA THR A 478 -1.95 -12.74 -10.80
C THR A 478 -0.78 -13.64 -10.47
N VAL A 479 -0.88 -14.34 -9.34
CA VAL A 479 0.13 -15.25 -8.82
C VAL A 479 -0.53 -16.60 -8.55
N ARG A 480 0.08 -17.69 -9.03
CA ARG A 480 -0.37 -19.04 -8.73
C ARG A 480 0.41 -19.59 -7.54
N LEU A 481 -0.31 -20.01 -6.50
CA LEU A 481 0.30 -20.54 -5.28
C LEU A 481 1.03 -21.86 -5.55
N ARG A 482 2.22 -22.02 -4.95
CA ARG A 482 3.11 -23.18 -5.11
C ARG A 482 3.04 -24.17 -3.95
N GLN A 483 2.37 -23.78 -2.87
CA GLN A 483 2.06 -24.61 -1.71
C GLN A 483 0.72 -24.14 -1.14
N ASP A 484 0.15 -24.92 -0.22
CA ASP A 484 -0.93 -24.43 0.64
C ASP A 484 -0.43 -23.25 1.49
N VAL A 485 -1.23 -22.19 1.56
CA VAL A 485 -0.95 -21.00 2.37
C VAL A 485 -2.12 -20.79 3.33
N ALA A 486 -1.84 -21.01 4.62
CA ALA A 486 -2.85 -20.82 5.66
C ALA A 486 -3.23 -19.34 5.81
N ARG A 487 -4.44 -19.08 6.31
CA ARG A 487 -4.91 -17.74 6.62
C ARG A 487 -3.95 -17.00 7.57
N GLY A 488 -3.68 -15.74 7.26
CA GLY A 488 -2.74 -14.87 7.97
C GLY A 488 -1.28 -15.09 7.56
N HIS A 489 -0.95 -16.15 6.83
CA HIS A 489 0.39 -16.35 6.30
C HIS A 489 0.61 -15.54 5.01
N LYS A 490 1.88 -15.37 4.63
CA LYS A 490 2.27 -14.57 3.46
C LYS A 490 2.68 -15.45 2.29
N PHE A 491 2.46 -14.97 1.07
CA PHE A 491 3.03 -15.55 -0.13
C PHE A 491 3.71 -14.48 -0.98
N ALA A 492 4.74 -14.85 -1.72
CA ALA A 492 5.50 -13.91 -2.53
C ALA A 492 4.68 -13.44 -3.73
N LEU A 493 4.56 -12.13 -3.93
CA LEU A 493 3.94 -11.55 -5.11
C LEU A 493 4.89 -11.65 -6.30
N THR A 494 6.19 -11.49 -6.06
CA THR A 494 7.25 -11.54 -7.07
C THR A 494 8.33 -12.56 -6.68
N ASN A 495 9.30 -12.81 -7.56
CA ASN A 495 10.48 -13.58 -7.16
C ASN A 495 11.34 -12.72 -6.22
N ILE A 496 11.68 -13.24 -5.05
CA ILE A 496 12.54 -12.58 -4.06
C ILE A 496 13.86 -13.35 -4.02
N ALA A 497 14.94 -12.71 -4.48
CA ALA A 497 16.27 -13.33 -4.49
C ALA A 497 16.78 -13.57 -3.07
N LYS A 498 17.63 -14.58 -2.90
CA LYS A 498 18.35 -14.81 -1.64
C LYS A 498 19.07 -13.54 -1.17
N GLY A 499 18.86 -13.18 0.09
CA GLY A 499 19.43 -11.98 0.70
C GLY A 499 18.63 -10.70 0.44
N ALA A 500 17.64 -10.70 -0.45
CA ALA A 500 16.76 -9.55 -0.66
C ALA A 500 15.75 -9.41 0.48
N ASN A 501 15.30 -8.18 0.73
CA ASN A 501 14.30 -7.89 1.74
C ASN A 501 12.93 -8.46 1.35
N VAL A 502 12.24 -9.02 2.33
CA VAL A 502 10.82 -9.32 2.29
C VAL A 502 10.11 -8.09 2.85
N ILE A 503 9.26 -7.45 2.06
CA ILE A 503 8.66 -6.14 2.34
C ILE A 503 7.16 -6.32 2.55
N LYS A 504 6.67 -5.85 3.71
CA LYS A 504 5.27 -5.84 4.11
C LYS A 504 4.99 -4.54 4.88
N TYR A 505 3.83 -3.93 4.70
CA TYR A 505 3.54 -2.58 5.23
C TYR A 505 4.50 -1.51 4.71
N GLY A 506 5.06 -1.76 3.55
CA GLY A 506 6.10 -0.98 2.91
C GLY A 506 7.48 -0.99 3.56
N LEU A 507 7.67 -1.81 4.59
CA LEU A 507 8.93 -1.89 5.33
C LEU A 507 9.49 -3.33 5.35
N PRO A 508 10.83 -3.49 5.47
CA PRO A 508 11.42 -4.82 5.57
C PRO A 508 10.94 -5.55 6.82
N ILE A 509 10.30 -6.70 6.65
CA ILE A 509 10.03 -7.63 7.76
C ILE A 509 11.16 -8.65 7.94
N GLY A 510 12.20 -8.62 7.12
CA GLY A 510 13.31 -9.55 7.15
C GLY A 510 13.91 -9.73 5.77
N TYR A 511 14.79 -10.71 5.62
CA TYR A 511 15.43 -11.05 4.34
C TYR A 511 15.26 -12.53 3.97
N ALA A 512 15.29 -12.82 2.68
CA ALA A 512 15.13 -14.17 2.15
C ALA A 512 16.39 -15.04 2.38
N LEU A 513 16.22 -16.26 2.88
CA LEU A 513 17.30 -17.22 3.14
C LEU A 513 17.72 -18.02 1.89
N ALA A 514 16.83 -18.07 0.90
CA ALA A 514 16.98 -18.70 -0.40
C ALA A 514 16.22 -17.88 -1.44
N ASP A 515 16.36 -18.21 -2.72
CA ASP A 515 15.47 -17.64 -3.74
C ASP A 515 14.04 -18.13 -3.49
N ILE A 516 13.09 -17.21 -3.41
CA ILE A 516 11.67 -17.46 -3.19
C ILE A 516 10.95 -17.11 -4.50
N ALA A 517 10.35 -18.08 -5.18
CA ALA A 517 9.58 -17.78 -6.39
C ALA A 517 8.23 -17.12 -6.06
N ALA A 518 7.68 -16.36 -7.01
CA ALA A 518 6.32 -15.85 -6.92
C ALA A 518 5.34 -17.00 -6.66
N GLY A 519 4.45 -16.79 -5.68
CA GLY A 519 3.46 -17.76 -5.21
C GLY A 519 3.96 -18.72 -4.13
N GLU A 520 5.24 -18.66 -3.74
CA GLU A 520 5.73 -19.45 -2.62
C GLU A 520 5.30 -18.88 -1.26
N HIS A 521 5.05 -19.77 -0.30
CA HIS A 521 4.81 -19.42 1.10
C HIS A 521 6.03 -18.71 1.70
N VAL A 522 5.85 -17.51 2.27
CA VAL A 522 6.92 -16.70 2.89
C VAL A 522 6.76 -16.71 4.40
N HIS A 523 7.68 -17.39 5.09
CA HIS A 523 7.64 -17.56 6.54
C HIS A 523 9.01 -17.92 7.15
N ALA A 524 9.04 -18.31 8.42
CA ALA A 524 10.27 -18.54 9.18
C ALA A 524 11.21 -19.64 8.60
N HIS A 525 10.73 -20.43 7.64
CA HIS A 525 11.54 -21.44 6.95
C HIS A 525 12.40 -20.86 5.81
N ASN A 526 12.01 -19.73 5.21
CA ASN A 526 12.70 -19.07 4.10
C ASN A 526 12.95 -17.56 4.31
N THR A 527 12.55 -16.98 5.45
CA THR A 527 12.80 -15.58 5.82
C THR A 527 13.38 -15.47 7.23
N ARG A 528 14.34 -14.56 7.43
CA ARG A 528 14.97 -14.29 8.75
C ARG A 528 14.98 -12.80 9.08
N THR A 529 15.01 -12.48 10.37
CA THR A 529 15.12 -11.11 10.92
C THR A 529 16.39 -10.39 10.44
N ASN A 530 16.25 -9.09 10.17
CA ASN A 530 17.32 -8.12 9.91
C ASN A 530 17.90 -7.54 11.20
N LEU A 531 17.23 -7.70 12.35
CA LEU A 531 17.64 -7.10 13.63
C LEU A 531 19.04 -7.54 14.08
N SER A 532 19.76 -6.58 14.65
CA SER A 532 21.06 -6.74 15.32
C SER A 532 21.04 -6.04 16.69
N ASP A 533 22.18 -5.99 17.40
CA ASP A 533 22.21 -5.65 18.83
C ASP A 533 21.75 -4.21 19.17
N LEU A 534 22.54 -3.20 18.83
CA LEU A 534 22.30 -1.80 19.24
C LEU A 534 22.46 -0.87 18.03
N ASP A 535 21.46 -0.02 17.82
CA ASP A 535 21.43 0.97 16.76
C ASP A 535 21.69 2.38 17.32
N GLN A 536 22.20 3.27 16.47
CA GLN A 536 22.26 4.70 16.76
C GLN A 536 21.09 5.40 16.07
N TYR A 537 20.25 6.06 16.86
CA TYR A 537 19.09 6.79 16.34
C TYR A 537 19.39 8.28 16.24
N ARG A 538 18.75 8.96 15.28
CA ARG A 538 18.81 10.41 15.14
C ARG A 538 17.39 10.96 15.09
N TYR A 539 17.16 12.06 15.80
CA TYR A 539 15.89 12.76 15.73
C TYR A 539 15.68 13.37 14.34
N GLN A 540 14.68 12.88 13.63
CA GLN A 540 14.21 13.36 12.33
C GLN A 540 12.67 13.33 12.35
N PRO A 541 12.02 14.37 12.89
CA PRO A 541 10.57 14.33 13.05
C PRO A 541 9.85 14.30 11.70
N ASP A 542 8.83 13.45 11.59
CA ASP A 542 7.90 13.36 10.47
C ASP A 542 6.47 13.36 11.03
N PHE A 543 5.82 14.52 10.96
CA PHE A 543 4.48 14.71 11.52
C PHE A 543 3.43 14.64 10.42
N GLN A 544 2.39 13.86 10.67
CA GLN A 544 1.26 13.72 9.76
C GLN A 544 0.08 14.57 10.22
N ASP A 545 -0.58 15.26 9.28
CA ASP A 545 -1.86 15.89 9.54
C ASP A 545 -2.95 14.83 9.72
N LEU A 546 -3.58 14.82 10.90
CA LEU A 546 -4.71 13.92 11.16
C LEU A 546 -5.91 14.34 10.28
N PRO A 547 -6.57 13.40 9.59
CA PRO A 547 -7.79 13.71 8.85
C PRO A 547 -8.90 14.20 9.79
N ALA A 548 -9.87 14.92 9.26
CA ALA A 548 -11.01 15.42 10.03
C ALA A 548 -11.71 14.27 10.78
N GLN A 549 -11.73 14.37 12.11
CA GLN A 549 -12.31 13.35 12.99
C GLN A 549 -13.78 13.65 13.27
N ALA A 550 -14.53 12.61 13.63
CA ALA A 550 -15.88 12.77 14.17
C ALA A 550 -15.85 13.56 15.50
N ALA A 551 -16.99 14.15 15.86
CA ALA A 551 -17.13 14.85 17.13
C ALA A 551 -17.00 13.88 18.33
N ASP A 552 -16.47 14.40 19.43
CA ASP A 552 -16.36 13.71 20.71
C ASP A 552 -17.71 13.18 21.20
N ARG A 553 -17.74 11.93 21.66
CA ARG A 553 -18.97 11.27 22.14
C ARG A 553 -19.24 11.62 23.60
N GLU A 554 -20.52 11.62 23.96
CA GLU A 554 -20.96 11.80 25.33
C GLU A 554 -20.96 10.48 26.09
N VAL A 555 -20.50 10.53 27.34
CA VAL A 555 -20.44 9.39 28.26
C VAL A 555 -20.94 9.79 29.64
N GLN A 556 -21.18 8.79 30.49
CA GLN A 556 -21.65 8.93 31.88
C GLN A 556 -20.57 8.40 32.82
N ILE A 557 -19.91 9.31 33.55
CA ILE A 557 -18.68 9.05 34.33
C ILE A 557 -18.84 9.42 35.80
N TYR A 558 -18.01 8.86 36.68
CA TYR A 558 -17.91 9.27 38.07
C TYR A 558 -16.85 10.35 38.22
N ARG A 559 -17.21 11.57 38.64
CA ARG A 559 -16.22 12.62 38.93
C ARG A 559 -15.74 12.51 40.38
N ARG A 560 -14.43 12.49 40.57
CA ARG A 560 -13.78 12.43 41.89
C ARG A 560 -13.44 13.83 42.38
N ALA A 561 -13.35 14.03 43.69
CA ALA A 561 -13.08 15.34 44.29
C ALA A 561 -11.72 15.94 43.88
N ASN A 562 -10.75 15.09 43.50
CA ASN A 562 -9.44 15.48 42.99
C ASN A 562 -9.45 15.87 41.49
N GLY A 563 -10.59 15.81 40.81
CA GLY A 563 -10.74 16.10 39.39
C GLY A 563 -10.56 14.92 38.45
N ASP A 564 -10.10 13.76 38.94
CA ASP A 564 -10.05 12.53 38.13
C ASP A 564 -11.47 12.01 37.84
N VAL A 565 -11.60 11.20 36.79
CA VAL A 565 -12.86 10.61 36.38
C VAL A 565 -12.76 9.08 36.36
N GLY A 566 -13.83 8.37 36.69
CA GLY A 566 -13.89 6.91 36.65
C GLY A 566 -15.04 6.41 35.77
N VAL A 567 -14.85 5.26 35.12
CA VAL A 567 -15.94 4.55 34.39
C VAL A 567 -16.55 3.43 35.23
N ARG A 568 -15.95 3.15 36.39
CA ARG A 568 -16.48 2.28 37.42
C ARG A 568 -16.41 2.95 38.80
N ASN A 569 -17.21 2.46 39.72
CA ASN A 569 -17.21 2.81 41.13
C ASN A 569 -17.10 1.52 41.98
N GLU A 570 -15.89 0.96 42.02
CA GLU A 570 -15.59 -0.31 42.69
C GLU A 570 -14.91 -0.10 44.05
N LEU A 571 -15.12 -1.04 44.98
CA LEU A 571 -14.44 -1.10 46.27
C LEU A 571 -13.28 -2.10 46.19
N TRP A 572 -12.04 -1.64 46.32
CA TRP A 572 -10.86 -2.48 46.13
C TRP A 572 -10.21 -2.88 47.45
N ILE A 573 -9.88 -4.15 47.59
CA ILE A 573 -9.11 -4.70 48.72
C ILE A 573 -7.72 -5.06 48.21
N LEU A 574 -6.71 -4.36 48.73
CA LEU A 574 -5.32 -4.44 48.27
C LEU A 574 -4.40 -4.97 49.37
N PRO A 575 -4.07 -6.26 49.37
CA PRO A 575 -3.00 -6.82 50.18
C PRO A 575 -1.67 -6.12 49.91
N THR A 576 -0.91 -5.73 50.94
CA THR A 576 0.50 -5.34 50.77
C THR A 576 1.42 -6.56 50.64
N VAL A 577 0.91 -7.73 51.05
CA VAL A 577 1.62 -9.01 51.08
C VAL A 577 0.68 -10.20 50.81
N GLY A 578 1.16 -11.19 50.06
CA GLY A 578 0.36 -12.38 49.74
C GLY A 578 -0.10 -13.22 50.94
N CYS A 579 0.56 -13.08 52.10
CA CYS A 579 0.22 -13.78 53.34
C CYS A 579 -1.19 -13.44 53.87
N VAL A 580 -1.75 -12.27 53.52
CA VAL A 580 -3.10 -11.88 53.96
C VAL A 580 -4.19 -12.10 52.91
N ASN A 581 -3.86 -12.68 51.74
CA ASN A 581 -4.83 -12.96 50.68
C ASN A 581 -6.04 -13.78 51.18
N GLY A 582 -5.80 -14.78 52.04
CA GLY A 582 -6.85 -15.61 52.62
C GLY A 582 -7.78 -14.83 53.56
N ILE A 583 -7.21 -13.98 54.41
CA ILE A 583 -7.95 -13.11 55.34
C ILE A 583 -8.78 -12.09 54.55
N ALA A 584 -8.15 -11.40 53.59
CA ALA A 584 -8.81 -10.44 52.71
C ALA A 584 -10.01 -11.06 51.97
N ARG A 585 -9.89 -12.32 51.52
CA ARG A 585 -11.00 -13.05 50.87
C ARG A 585 -12.14 -13.37 51.82
N GLN A 586 -11.84 -13.69 53.09
CA GLN A 586 -12.88 -13.91 54.09
C GLN A 586 -13.63 -12.61 54.40
N ILE A 587 -12.91 -11.49 54.55
CA ILE A 587 -13.47 -10.14 54.72
C ILE A 587 -14.39 -9.80 53.54
N GLN A 588 -13.91 -9.92 52.30
CA GLN A 588 -14.68 -9.65 51.08
C GLN A 588 -15.98 -10.47 51.02
N ASN A 589 -15.87 -11.80 51.20
CA ASN A 589 -17.02 -12.71 51.09
C ASN A 589 -18.08 -12.44 52.16
N ARG A 590 -17.66 -12.11 53.38
CA ARG A 590 -18.59 -11.79 54.46
C ARG A 590 -19.24 -10.43 54.21
N PHE A 591 -18.46 -9.42 53.85
CA PHE A 591 -18.98 -8.09 53.50
C PHE A 591 -20.01 -8.14 52.36
N LEU A 592 -19.74 -8.87 51.28
CA LEU A 592 -20.70 -9.04 50.17
C LEU A 592 -22.00 -9.69 50.63
N LYS A 593 -21.96 -10.67 51.54
CA LYS A 593 -23.17 -11.28 52.11
C LYS A 593 -23.97 -10.30 52.98
N GLU A 594 -23.29 -9.47 53.77
CA GLU A 594 -23.92 -8.48 54.66
C GLU A 594 -24.55 -7.30 53.90
N THR A 595 -24.04 -6.98 52.70
CA THR A 595 -24.43 -5.79 51.93
C THR A 595 -25.21 -6.09 50.64
N ASN A 596 -25.71 -7.33 50.48
CA ASN A 596 -26.39 -7.77 49.26
C ASN A 596 -25.55 -7.52 47.99
N ASN A 597 -24.30 -8.00 48.00
CA ASN A 597 -23.28 -7.76 46.99
C ASN A 597 -22.92 -6.27 46.79
N ALA A 598 -22.86 -5.50 47.89
CA ALA A 598 -22.54 -4.07 47.87
C ALA A 598 -23.40 -3.27 46.88
N GLU A 599 -24.72 -3.42 46.99
CA GLU A 599 -25.72 -2.78 46.12
C GLU A 599 -25.44 -1.27 45.91
N GLY A 600 -25.53 -0.81 44.65
CA GLY A 600 -25.27 0.59 44.29
C GLY A 600 -23.80 0.90 43.92
N THR A 601 -22.93 -0.10 43.93
CA THR A 601 -21.55 -0.01 43.41
C THR A 601 -21.38 -0.87 42.16
N ASP A 602 -20.25 -0.74 41.47
CA ASP A 602 -19.89 -1.63 40.35
C ASP A 602 -19.24 -2.95 40.81
N GLY A 603 -18.97 -3.11 42.12
CA GLY A 603 -18.50 -4.35 42.73
C GLY A 603 -17.45 -4.16 43.83
N VAL A 604 -17.11 -5.26 44.50
CA VAL A 604 -16.06 -5.33 45.54
C VAL A 604 -15.05 -6.38 45.13
N PHE A 605 -13.79 -5.99 44.92
CA PHE A 605 -12.77 -6.85 44.34
C PHE A 605 -11.52 -6.93 45.20
N LEU A 606 -11.03 -8.15 45.37
CA LEU A 606 -9.74 -8.46 46.00
C LEU A 606 -8.70 -8.71 44.92
N PHE A 607 -7.65 -7.89 44.90
CA PHE A 607 -6.53 -8.06 43.96
C PHE A 607 -5.37 -8.75 44.66
N SER A 608 -5.42 -10.08 44.68
CA SER A 608 -4.38 -10.89 45.31
C SER A 608 -3.11 -10.95 44.45
N HIS A 609 -1.96 -10.95 45.11
CA HIS A 609 -0.65 -11.21 44.49
C HIS A 609 0.21 -12.07 45.44
N THR A 610 1.34 -12.60 44.96
CA THR A 610 2.22 -13.51 45.72
C THR A 610 3.42 -12.82 46.36
N TYR A 611 3.42 -11.48 46.37
CA TYR A 611 4.60 -10.66 46.67
C TYR A 611 4.46 -9.90 48.00
N GLY A 612 5.36 -8.96 48.30
CA GLY A 612 5.34 -8.10 49.49
C GLY A 612 6.29 -8.51 50.63
N CYS A 613 6.55 -9.81 50.79
CA CYS A 613 7.54 -10.35 51.73
C CYS A 613 8.74 -10.91 50.97
N SER A 614 9.95 -10.73 51.51
CA SER A 614 11.22 -11.25 50.95
C SER A 614 11.53 -10.77 49.52
N GLN A 615 10.90 -9.69 49.07
CA GLN A 615 11.34 -8.96 47.88
C GLN A 615 12.40 -7.93 48.26
N LEU A 616 13.39 -7.79 47.38
CA LEU A 616 14.52 -6.87 47.54
C LEU A 616 14.63 -5.97 46.31
N GLY A 617 15.34 -4.85 46.44
CA GLY A 617 15.67 -3.97 45.32
C GLY A 617 14.46 -3.46 44.53
N ASP A 618 14.61 -3.41 43.21
CA ASP A 618 13.60 -2.85 42.30
C ASP A 618 12.30 -3.65 42.29
N ASP A 619 12.33 -4.98 42.47
CA ASP A 619 11.11 -5.81 42.56
C ASP A 619 10.20 -5.39 43.73
N HIS A 620 10.82 -5.05 44.86
CA HIS A 620 10.10 -4.54 46.03
C HIS A 620 9.48 -3.17 45.74
N ILE A 621 10.23 -2.29 45.07
CA ILE A 621 9.76 -0.96 44.67
C ILE A 621 8.60 -1.09 43.67
N ASN A 622 8.74 -1.91 42.63
CA ASN A 622 7.71 -2.18 41.62
C ASN A 622 6.39 -2.66 42.25
N THR A 623 6.47 -3.55 43.24
CA THR A 623 5.29 -4.06 43.96
C THR A 623 4.60 -2.95 44.75
N ARG A 624 5.37 -2.16 45.50
CA ARG A 624 4.83 -1.03 46.25
C ARG A 624 4.19 0.01 45.31
N THR A 625 4.91 0.42 44.27
CA THR A 625 4.46 1.42 43.31
C THR A 625 3.22 0.99 42.56
N MET A 626 3.14 -0.28 42.10
CA MET A 626 1.93 -0.77 41.42
C MET A 626 0.71 -0.72 42.35
N LEU A 627 0.85 -1.21 43.58
CA LEU A 627 -0.24 -1.17 44.56
C LEU A 627 -0.63 0.28 44.91
N GLN A 628 0.32 1.21 45.03
CA GLN A 628 0.04 2.64 45.22
C GLN A 628 -0.71 3.25 44.03
N ASN A 629 -0.35 2.86 42.81
CA ASN A 629 -1.05 3.29 41.61
C ASN A 629 -2.49 2.77 41.56
N MET A 630 -2.72 1.54 42.02
CA MET A 630 -4.07 0.98 42.18
C MET A 630 -4.87 1.75 43.22
N VAL A 631 -4.28 2.11 44.37
CA VAL A 631 -4.95 2.93 45.40
C VAL A 631 -5.45 4.27 44.82
N ARG A 632 -4.69 4.84 43.88
CA ARG A 632 -5.00 6.14 43.26
C ARG A 632 -5.79 6.02 41.95
N HIS A 633 -6.25 4.83 41.58
CA HIS A 633 -6.94 4.61 40.31
C HIS A 633 -8.41 5.04 40.41
N PRO A 634 -8.96 5.86 39.49
CA PRO A 634 -10.27 6.48 39.69
C PRO A 634 -11.48 5.54 39.50
N ASN A 635 -11.26 4.35 38.92
CA ASN A 635 -12.27 3.27 38.94
C ASN A 635 -12.48 2.70 40.36
N ALA A 636 -11.50 2.85 41.26
CA ALA A 636 -11.66 2.56 42.67
C ALA A 636 -12.38 3.74 43.34
N GLY A 637 -13.66 3.55 43.67
CA GLY A 637 -14.41 4.54 44.44
C GLY A 637 -13.97 4.62 45.89
N ALA A 638 -13.46 3.50 46.41
CA ALA A 638 -12.80 3.41 47.71
C ALA A 638 -11.87 2.20 47.76
N VAL A 639 -10.90 2.22 48.69
CA VAL A 639 -9.83 1.24 48.79
C VAL A 639 -9.53 0.90 50.26
N LEU A 640 -9.40 -0.39 50.56
CA LEU A 640 -8.83 -0.89 51.80
C LEU A 640 -7.47 -1.53 51.52
N VAL A 641 -6.40 -0.94 52.04
CA VAL A 641 -5.05 -1.52 52.02
C VAL A 641 -4.84 -2.38 53.27
N ILE A 642 -4.51 -3.65 53.09
CA ILE A 642 -4.37 -4.61 54.19
C ILE A 642 -2.94 -5.17 54.23
N GLY A 643 -2.23 -4.95 55.33
CA GLY A 643 -0.93 -5.57 55.60
C GLY A 643 -0.99 -6.62 56.70
N LEU A 644 0.03 -7.48 56.75
CA LEU A 644 0.18 -8.43 57.86
C LEU A 644 0.79 -7.73 59.07
N GLY A 645 1.89 -7.01 58.86
CA GLY A 645 2.66 -6.30 59.88
C GLY A 645 4.14 -6.67 59.94
N CYS A 646 4.56 -7.77 59.28
CA CYS A 646 5.93 -8.28 59.33
C CYS A 646 6.62 -8.37 57.94
N GLU A 647 5.94 -8.00 56.87
CA GLU A 647 6.45 -7.96 55.50
C GLU A 647 7.46 -6.83 55.26
N ASN A 648 8.17 -6.87 54.13
CA ASN A 648 9.04 -5.77 53.69
C ASN A 648 8.22 -4.55 53.25
N ASN A 649 7.09 -4.78 52.58
CA ASN A 649 6.18 -3.72 52.12
C ASN A 649 5.21 -3.26 53.22
N GLN A 650 5.78 -2.67 54.28
CA GLN A 650 5.02 -2.25 55.44
C GLN A 650 4.06 -1.10 55.13
N VAL A 651 2.85 -1.18 55.69
CA VAL A 651 1.77 -0.19 55.54
C VAL A 651 2.23 1.25 55.86
N ALA A 652 3.10 1.44 56.87
CA ALA A 652 3.60 2.76 57.22
C ALA A 652 4.45 3.40 56.10
N ALA A 653 5.45 2.66 55.59
CA ALA A 653 6.30 3.11 54.49
C ALA A 653 5.51 3.22 53.16
N PHE A 654 4.54 2.33 52.97
CA PHE A 654 3.60 2.38 51.85
C PHE A 654 2.81 3.69 51.86
N ARG A 655 2.26 4.09 53.01
CA ARG A 655 1.48 5.34 53.16
C ARG A 655 2.36 6.58 53.02
N GLU A 656 3.57 6.57 53.57
CA GLU A 656 4.51 7.69 53.48
C GLU A 656 4.85 8.04 52.01
N THR A 657 4.93 7.03 51.14
CA THR A 657 5.32 7.22 49.73
C THR A 657 4.14 7.25 48.76
N LEU A 658 2.90 7.13 49.23
CA LEU A 658 1.68 7.09 48.40
C LEU A 658 1.29 8.47 47.83
N GLY A 659 1.63 9.55 48.54
CA GLY A 659 1.15 10.90 48.24
C GLY A 659 -0.24 11.18 48.82
N ASP A 660 -0.88 12.25 48.32
CA ASP A 660 -2.18 12.70 48.81
C ASP A 660 -3.31 11.71 48.47
N ILE A 661 -4.15 11.43 49.48
CA ILE A 661 -5.33 10.55 49.38
C ILE A 661 -6.51 11.16 50.12
N ASP A 662 -7.71 10.78 49.73
CA ASP A 662 -8.93 11.06 50.47
C ASP A 662 -9.06 10.05 51.63
N PRO A 663 -8.91 10.47 52.90
CA PRO A 663 -8.99 9.57 54.04
C PRO A 663 -10.37 8.95 54.24
N GLU A 664 -11.45 9.52 53.67
CA GLU A 664 -12.79 8.92 53.72
C GLU A 664 -12.94 7.75 52.72
N ARG A 665 -12.01 7.62 51.77
CA ARG A 665 -12.06 6.63 50.68
C ARG A 665 -10.88 5.68 50.67
N VAL A 666 -9.84 5.93 51.45
CA VAL A 666 -8.66 5.05 51.53
C VAL A 666 -8.36 4.73 52.98
N HIS A 667 -8.65 3.50 53.38
CA HIS A 667 -8.35 2.98 54.71
C HIS A 667 -7.15 2.03 54.68
N PHE A 668 -6.50 1.90 55.84
CA PHE A 668 -5.35 1.02 56.04
C PHE A 668 -5.56 0.16 57.29
N MET A 669 -5.22 -1.11 57.19
CA MET A 669 -5.30 -2.06 58.31
C MET A 669 -4.03 -2.92 58.37
N ILE A 670 -3.59 -3.25 59.59
CA ILE A 670 -2.52 -4.20 59.86
C ILE A 670 -3.12 -5.35 60.67
N CYS A 671 -3.19 -6.56 60.09
CA CYS A 671 -3.85 -7.71 60.72
C CYS A 671 -3.28 -8.05 62.10
N GLN A 672 -1.95 -8.03 62.29
CA GLN A 672 -1.32 -8.33 63.58
C GLN A 672 -1.60 -7.29 64.69
N GLN A 673 -2.25 -6.17 64.37
CA GLN A 673 -2.65 -5.15 65.34
C GLN A 673 -4.14 -5.22 65.71
N GLN A 674 -4.89 -6.16 65.13
CA GLN A 674 -6.32 -6.35 65.40
C GLN A 674 -6.51 -7.61 66.26
N ASP A 675 -7.43 -7.56 67.22
CA ASP A 675 -7.83 -8.74 68.00
C ASP A 675 -8.66 -9.72 67.13
N ASP A 676 -9.49 -9.17 66.24
CA ASP A 676 -10.18 -9.88 65.17
C ASP A 676 -10.03 -9.08 63.87
N GLU A 677 -9.09 -9.50 63.04
CA GLU A 677 -8.78 -8.85 61.77
C GLU A 677 -9.90 -8.93 60.73
N ILE A 678 -10.83 -9.90 60.87
CA ILE A 678 -11.96 -10.05 59.97
C ILE A 678 -13.04 -9.01 60.32
N GLU A 679 -13.39 -8.88 61.61
CA GLU A 679 -14.34 -7.87 62.07
C GLU A 679 -13.84 -6.44 61.77
N ALA A 680 -12.57 -6.16 62.09
CA ALA A 680 -11.96 -4.85 61.79
C ALA A 680 -11.97 -4.55 60.28
N GLY A 681 -11.65 -5.56 59.45
CA GLY A 681 -11.71 -5.44 58.00
C GLY A 681 -13.12 -5.11 57.49
N ILE A 682 -14.14 -5.77 58.03
CA ILE A 682 -15.55 -5.54 57.67
C ILE A 682 -16.01 -4.15 58.11
N GLU A 683 -15.62 -3.69 59.29
CA GLU A 683 -15.92 -2.34 59.76
C GLU A 683 -15.35 -1.28 58.81
N HIS A 684 -14.08 -1.42 58.41
CA HIS A 684 -13.48 -0.54 57.42
C HIS A 684 -14.23 -0.57 56.08
N LEU A 685 -14.63 -1.75 55.57
CA LEU A 685 -15.38 -1.84 54.32
C LEU A 685 -16.77 -1.19 54.42
N HIS A 686 -17.48 -1.31 55.54
CA HIS A 686 -18.77 -0.62 55.73
C HIS A 686 -18.60 0.91 55.73
N GLN A 687 -17.56 1.43 56.38
CA GLN A 687 -17.28 2.87 56.37
C GLN A 687 -17.00 3.37 54.95
N LEU A 688 -16.11 2.69 54.21
CA LEU A 688 -15.77 3.01 52.82
C LEU A 688 -17.00 2.93 51.89
N TYR A 689 -17.77 1.84 52.00
CA TYR A 689 -18.98 1.61 51.22
C TYR A 689 -20.04 2.69 51.44
N ASN A 690 -20.23 3.14 52.69
CA ASN A 690 -21.20 4.19 53.01
C ASN A 690 -20.85 5.55 52.37
N VAL A 691 -19.56 5.82 52.15
CA VAL A 691 -19.10 7.02 51.43
C VAL A 691 -19.36 6.85 49.93
N MET A 692 -18.84 5.78 49.32
CA MET A 692 -18.83 5.61 47.86
C MET A 692 -20.19 5.24 47.24
N ARG A 693 -21.12 4.61 47.99
CA ARG A 693 -22.43 4.15 47.46
C ARG A 693 -23.35 5.27 46.98
N ASN A 694 -23.04 6.51 47.34
CA ASN A 694 -23.81 7.69 46.96
C ASN A 694 -23.28 8.34 45.68
N ASP A 695 -22.14 7.88 45.15
CA ASP A 695 -21.56 8.38 43.91
C ASP A 695 -22.53 8.11 42.76
N LYS A 696 -22.69 9.10 41.88
CA LYS A 696 -23.55 8.99 40.70
C LYS A 696 -22.75 9.28 39.45
N ARG A 697 -23.15 8.65 38.35
CA ARG A 697 -22.63 9.02 37.03
C ARG A 697 -23.14 10.42 36.66
N GLU A 698 -22.27 11.19 36.05
CA GLU A 698 -22.50 12.54 35.55
C GLU A 698 -22.12 12.60 34.07
N PRO A 699 -22.72 13.51 33.28
CA PRO A 699 -22.30 13.73 31.90
C PRO A 699 -20.82 14.12 31.79
N GLY A 700 -20.15 13.51 30.83
CA GLY A 700 -18.78 13.82 30.43
C GLY A 700 -18.53 13.49 28.97
N LYS A 701 -17.27 13.58 28.56
CA LYS A 701 -16.83 13.31 27.19
C LYS A 701 -15.88 12.13 27.13
N LEU A 702 -15.89 11.42 25.99
CA LEU A 702 -15.06 10.24 25.80
C LEU A 702 -13.57 10.59 25.85
N SER A 703 -13.18 11.77 25.37
CA SER A 703 -11.82 12.30 25.49
C SER A 703 -11.31 12.50 26.93
N GLU A 704 -12.20 12.60 27.94
CA GLU A 704 -11.78 12.64 29.34
C GLU A 704 -11.18 11.30 29.81
N LEU A 705 -11.40 10.22 29.03
CA LEU A 705 -10.91 8.88 29.33
C LEU A 705 -9.53 8.62 28.72
N LYS A 706 -8.70 7.91 29.47
CA LYS A 706 -7.39 7.38 29.10
C LYS A 706 -7.51 5.90 28.70
N PHE A 707 -7.01 5.54 27.51
CA PHE A 707 -7.08 4.18 26.98
C PHE A 707 -5.69 3.56 26.85
N GLY A 708 -5.52 2.35 27.37
CA GLY A 708 -4.32 1.56 27.15
C GLY A 708 -4.47 0.69 25.91
N LEU A 709 -3.41 0.51 25.13
CA LEU A 709 -3.41 -0.27 23.90
C LEU A 709 -2.54 -1.51 24.08
N GLU A 710 -3.14 -2.69 23.94
CA GLU A 710 -2.48 -3.98 24.14
C GLU A 710 -2.68 -4.95 22.98
N CYS A 711 -1.74 -5.87 22.88
CA CYS A 711 -1.88 -7.11 22.13
C CYS A 711 -2.03 -8.31 23.08
N GLY A 712 -2.56 -9.40 22.55
CA GLY A 712 -2.26 -10.73 23.09
C GLY A 712 -1.80 -11.63 21.99
N GLY A 713 -2.30 -12.88 21.93
CA GLY A 713 -1.93 -13.81 20.87
C GLY A 713 -2.25 -13.26 19.48
N SER A 714 -1.31 -12.58 18.85
CA SER A 714 -1.43 -11.97 17.53
C SER A 714 -1.25 -13.02 16.44
N ASP A 715 -1.89 -12.77 15.30
CA ASP A 715 -1.78 -13.51 14.05
C ASP A 715 -1.42 -12.55 12.90
N GLY A 716 -1.18 -13.07 11.70
CA GLY A 716 -0.81 -12.23 10.56
C GLY A 716 -1.91 -11.28 10.08
N LEU A 717 -3.14 -11.41 10.59
CA LEU A 717 -4.25 -10.49 10.33
C LEU A 717 -4.28 -9.30 11.30
N SER A 718 -3.57 -9.37 12.42
CA SER A 718 -3.62 -8.37 13.50
C SER A 718 -3.23 -6.97 13.00
N GLY A 719 -2.14 -6.88 12.24
CA GLY A 719 -1.66 -5.64 11.63
C GLY A 719 -2.35 -5.23 10.33
N ILE A 720 -3.50 -5.81 9.97
CA ILE A 720 -4.37 -5.31 8.88
C ILE A 720 -5.83 -5.14 9.31
N THR A 721 -6.16 -5.51 10.56
CA THR A 721 -7.52 -5.44 11.11
C THR A 721 -7.57 -4.63 12.41
N ALA A 722 -7.46 -5.28 13.56
CA ALA A 722 -7.67 -4.70 14.87
C ALA A 722 -6.66 -3.59 15.19
N ASN A 723 -5.37 -3.78 14.88
CA ASN A 723 -4.33 -2.80 15.22
C ASN A 723 -4.48 -1.48 14.44
N PRO A 724 -4.65 -1.47 13.11
CA PRO A 724 -4.92 -0.23 12.40
C PRO A 724 -6.27 0.41 12.77
N MET A 725 -7.29 -0.37 13.12
CA MET A 725 -8.54 0.18 13.68
C MET A 725 -8.29 0.88 15.03
N LEU A 726 -7.48 0.29 15.91
CA LEU A 726 -7.06 0.90 17.17
C LEU A 726 -6.21 2.16 16.95
N GLY A 727 -5.35 2.19 15.94
CA GLY A 727 -4.65 3.40 15.52
C GLY A 727 -5.61 4.52 15.14
N ARG A 728 -6.63 4.22 14.35
CA ARG A 728 -7.68 5.20 14.00
C ARG A 728 -8.50 5.65 15.20
N PHE A 729 -8.77 4.76 16.15
CA PHE A 729 -9.40 5.12 17.42
C PHE A 729 -8.51 6.02 18.28
N SER A 730 -7.21 5.73 18.33
CA SER A 730 -6.20 6.55 19.02
C SER A 730 -6.20 7.98 18.48
N ASP A 731 -6.12 8.13 17.15
CA ASP A 731 -6.18 9.44 16.48
C ASP A 731 -7.49 10.17 16.74
N TYR A 732 -8.62 9.47 16.71
CA TYR A 732 -9.94 10.03 17.03
C TYR A 732 -10.00 10.60 18.45
N VAL A 733 -9.55 9.83 19.45
CA VAL A 733 -9.55 10.25 20.86
C VAL A 733 -8.61 11.44 21.06
N ILE A 734 -7.40 11.40 20.47
CA ILE A 734 -6.38 12.45 20.62
C ILE A 734 -6.81 13.74 19.93
N ALA A 735 -7.41 13.67 18.73
CA ALA A 735 -7.93 14.84 18.04
C ALA A 735 -9.05 15.55 18.83
N ASN A 736 -9.76 14.83 19.69
CA ASN A 736 -10.75 15.38 20.62
C ASN A 736 -10.13 15.76 22.00
N GLY A 737 -8.80 15.72 22.14
CA GLY A 737 -8.07 16.13 23.35
C GLY A 737 -7.83 15.02 24.38
N GLY A 738 -8.08 13.76 24.02
CA GLY A 738 -7.95 12.61 24.92
C GLY A 738 -6.56 11.98 24.96
N THR A 739 -6.48 10.79 25.55
CA THR A 739 -5.20 10.11 25.83
C THR A 739 -5.23 8.63 25.44
N THR A 740 -4.21 8.18 24.71
CA THR A 740 -3.92 6.77 24.52
C THR A 740 -2.50 6.44 24.97
N VAL A 741 -2.27 5.19 25.32
CA VAL A 741 -0.97 4.71 25.78
C VAL A 741 -0.61 3.42 25.08
N LEU A 742 0.49 3.43 24.32
CA LEU A 742 1.07 2.22 23.73
C LEU A 742 2.18 1.69 24.64
N THR A 743 2.22 0.38 24.85
CA THR A 743 3.28 -0.30 25.60
C THR A 743 3.87 -1.45 24.77
N GLU A 744 4.34 -2.54 25.40
CA GLU A 744 4.95 -3.70 24.74
C GLU A 744 6.29 -3.34 24.09
N VAL A 745 7.25 -2.81 24.87
CA VAL A 745 8.53 -2.30 24.33
C VAL A 745 9.28 -3.31 23.45
N PRO A 746 9.36 -4.61 23.80
CA PRO A 746 10.01 -5.60 22.94
C PRO A 746 9.31 -5.81 21.59
N GLU A 747 8.05 -5.38 21.44
CA GLU A 747 7.29 -5.35 20.19
C GLU A 747 7.41 -4.02 19.44
N MET A 748 8.31 -3.14 19.86
CA MET A 748 8.69 -1.97 19.08
C MET A 748 9.95 -2.24 18.25
N PHE A 749 10.77 -3.24 18.61
CA PHE A 749 12.06 -3.49 17.98
C PHE A 749 11.92 -3.81 16.48
N GLY A 750 12.70 -3.11 15.66
CA GLY A 750 12.63 -3.11 14.19
C GLY A 750 11.64 -2.13 13.59
N ALA A 751 10.81 -1.50 14.42
CA ALA A 751 9.79 -0.52 14.01
C ALA A 751 9.83 0.77 14.86
N GLU A 752 10.74 0.87 15.84
CA GLU A 752 10.81 1.96 16.80
C GLU A 752 11.07 3.31 16.15
N GLN A 753 11.74 3.33 14.99
CA GLN A 753 12.00 4.55 14.23
C GLN A 753 10.68 5.26 13.87
N LEU A 754 9.62 4.50 13.54
CA LEU A 754 8.30 5.08 13.23
C LEU A 754 7.73 5.88 14.42
N LEU A 755 7.94 5.40 15.64
CA LEU A 755 7.51 6.10 16.87
C LEU A 755 8.44 7.27 17.20
N MET A 756 9.74 7.13 16.89
CA MET A 756 10.74 8.18 17.06
C MET A 756 10.49 9.37 16.14
N ASP A 757 10.09 9.11 14.91
CA ASP A 757 9.75 10.15 13.92
C ASP A 757 8.51 10.94 14.36
N HIS A 758 7.62 10.32 15.13
CA HIS A 758 6.43 10.97 15.68
C HIS A 758 6.66 11.70 17.02
N CYS A 759 7.89 11.71 17.57
CA CYS A 759 8.17 12.38 18.85
C CYS A 759 8.05 13.89 18.71
N ARG A 760 7.28 14.55 19.60
CA ARG A 760 7.00 16.00 19.51
C ARG A 760 8.25 16.89 19.52
N ASP A 761 9.29 16.44 20.20
CA ASP A 761 10.54 17.16 20.42
C ASP A 761 11.69 16.19 20.70
N GLU A 762 12.93 16.69 20.63
CA GLU A 762 14.14 15.92 20.85
C GLU A 762 14.21 15.32 22.27
N ALA A 763 13.61 15.98 23.28
CA ALA A 763 13.60 15.45 24.64
C ALA A 763 12.70 14.20 24.77
N THR A 764 11.53 14.20 24.14
CA THR A 764 10.65 13.02 24.06
C THR A 764 11.31 11.91 23.23
N PHE A 765 11.98 12.26 22.13
CA PHE A 765 12.77 11.31 21.33
C PHE A 765 13.87 10.63 22.19
N GLU A 766 14.65 11.38 22.95
CA GLU A 766 15.71 10.82 23.82
C GLU A 766 15.15 9.91 24.92
N LYS A 767 13.96 10.21 25.45
CA LYS A 767 13.28 9.29 26.39
C LYS A 767 12.89 7.98 25.70
N LEU A 768 12.40 8.02 24.46
CA LEU A 768 12.07 6.82 23.67
C LEU A 768 13.31 5.99 23.38
N VAL A 769 14.39 6.63 22.92
CA VAL A 769 15.70 5.98 22.71
C VAL A 769 16.18 5.30 23.99
N THR A 770 16.09 6.00 25.12
CA THR A 770 16.44 5.44 26.44
C THR A 770 15.58 4.21 26.77
N MET A 771 14.25 4.29 26.60
CA MET A 771 13.34 3.18 26.88
C MET A 771 13.64 1.94 26.03
N VAL A 772 13.89 2.11 24.73
CA VAL A 772 14.22 1.00 23.80
C VAL A 772 15.56 0.38 24.19
N ASN A 773 16.59 1.20 24.42
CA ASN A 773 17.93 0.71 24.76
C ASN A 773 17.97 0.05 26.14
N ASP A 774 17.25 0.58 27.13
CA ASP A 774 17.16 -0.03 28.47
C ASP A 774 16.54 -1.43 28.38
N PHE A 775 15.52 -1.63 27.55
CA PHE A 775 14.93 -2.95 27.33
C PHE A 775 15.85 -3.88 26.52
N LYS A 776 16.57 -3.40 25.50
CA LYS A 776 17.60 -4.19 24.78
C LYS A 776 18.70 -4.63 25.76
N GLN A 777 19.18 -3.74 26.62
CA GLN A 777 20.15 -4.04 27.67
C GLN A 777 19.62 -5.01 28.72
N TYR A 778 18.33 -4.92 29.07
CA TYR A 778 17.68 -5.86 29.97
C TYR A 778 17.74 -7.31 29.46
N PHE A 779 17.52 -7.55 28.16
CA PHE A 779 17.71 -8.89 27.56
C PHE A 779 19.17 -9.32 27.59
N ILE A 780 20.10 -8.43 27.20
CA ILE A 780 21.54 -8.71 27.18
C ILE A 780 22.07 -9.07 28.57
N ALA A 781 21.70 -8.31 29.60
CA ALA A 781 22.17 -8.51 30.98
C ALA A 781 21.73 -9.85 31.61
N HIS A 782 20.77 -10.52 30.99
CA HIS A 782 20.25 -11.82 31.42
C HIS A 782 20.56 -12.94 30.41
N ASP A 783 21.52 -12.72 29.52
CA ASP A 783 21.94 -13.68 28.48
C ASP A 783 20.79 -14.16 27.58
N GLN A 784 19.83 -13.27 27.26
CA GLN A 784 18.69 -13.57 26.39
C GLN A 784 18.79 -12.83 25.04
N PRO A 785 18.31 -13.43 23.93
CA PRO A 785 18.29 -12.77 22.62
C PRO A 785 17.20 -11.69 22.56
N ILE A 786 17.52 -10.56 21.92
CA ILE A 786 16.59 -9.42 21.73
C ILE A 786 15.49 -9.75 20.69
N TYR A 787 15.80 -10.59 19.69
CA TYR A 787 14.97 -10.81 18.50
C TYR A 787 14.01 -12.02 18.57
N GLU A 788 14.00 -12.82 19.64
CA GLU A 788 13.15 -14.01 19.76
C GLU A 788 11.78 -13.74 20.41
N ASN A 789 11.01 -12.78 19.89
CA ASN A 789 9.72 -12.41 20.49
C ASN A 789 8.45 -13.04 19.85
N PRO A 790 8.38 -13.42 18.56
CA PRO A 790 7.23 -14.16 18.08
C PRO A 790 7.15 -15.55 18.74
N SER A 791 6.17 -15.73 19.63
CA SER A 791 5.92 -17.03 20.28
C SER A 791 5.61 -18.11 19.22
N PRO A 792 5.74 -19.41 19.55
CA PRO A 792 5.29 -20.49 18.66
C PRO A 792 3.82 -20.30 18.22
N GLY A 793 3.00 -19.70 19.09
CA GLY A 793 1.65 -19.28 18.77
C GLY A 793 1.60 -18.21 17.68
N ASN A 794 2.37 -17.14 17.79
CA ASN A 794 2.38 -16.08 16.78
C ASN A 794 2.89 -16.59 15.42
N LYS A 795 3.95 -17.41 15.43
CA LYS A 795 4.50 -18.03 14.21
C LYS A 795 3.46 -18.88 13.48
N ALA A 796 2.77 -19.77 14.21
CA ALA A 796 1.69 -20.56 13.64
C ALA A 796 0.44 -19.73 13.25
N GLY A 797 0.34 -18.46 13.66
CA GLY A 797 -0.68 -17.52 13.20
C GLY A 797 -0.26 -16.71 11.97
N GLY A 798 0.95 -16.92 11.43
CA GLY A 798 1.44 -16.26 10.22
C GLY A 798 2.44 -15.13 10.44
N ILE A 799 2.81 -14.82 11.70
CA ILE A 799 3.84 -13.80 12.00
C ILE A 799 5.24 -14.41 11.83
N THR A 800 6.05 -13.85 10.93
CA THR A 800 7.32 -14.47 10.50
C THR A 800 8.51 -14.09 11.38
N THR A 801 8.66 -12.81 11.69
CA THR A 801 9.81 -12.21 12.38
C THR A 801 9.33 -11.25 13.46
N LEU A 802 10.26 -10.71 14.26
CA LEU A 802 9.93 -9.67 15.21
C LEU A 802 9.52 -8.39 14.48
N GLU A 803 10.20 -7.98 13.42
CA GLU A 803 9.86 -6.80 12.62
C GLU A 803 8.44 -6.89 12.06
N ASP A 804 8.02 -8.07 11.58
CA ASP A 804 6.62 -8.31 11.14
C ASP A 804 5.61 -8.09 12.27
N LYS A 805 5.96 -8.52 13.49
CA LYS A 805 5.14 -8.32 14.69
C LYS A 805 5.12 -6.83 15.07
N SER A 806 6.30 -6.21 15.13
CA SER A 806 6.48 -4.83 15.58
C SER A 806 5.82 -3.84 14.66
N LEU A 807 5.97 -3.98 13.34
CA LEU A 807 5.28 -3.15 12.35
C LEU A 807 3.75 -3.31 12.43
N GLY A 808 3.26 -4.49 12.79
CA GLY A 808 1.85 -4.68 13.08
C GLY A 808 1.41 -4.03 14.41
N CYS A 809 2.28 -4.06 15.43
CA CYS A 809 2.00 -3.51 16.76
C CYS A 809 1.98 -1.97 16.76
N THR A 810 2.97 -1.33 16.12
CA THR A 810 3.09 0.14 16.06
C THR A 810 1.89 0.81 15.40
N GLN A 811 1.16 0.13 14.53
CA GLN A 811 -0.08 0.65 13.94
C GLN A 811 -1.15 1.04 14.98
N LYS A 812 -1.12 0.49 16.21
CA LYS A 812 -2.01 0.90 17.30
C LYS A 812 -1.80 2.36 17.73
N ALA A 813 -0.61 2.92 17.50
CA ALA A 813 -0.30 4.31 17.79
C ALA A 813 -1.13 5.30 16.94
N GLY A 814 -1.51 4.89 15.74
CA GLY A 814 -2.08 5.79 14.74
C GLY A 814 -1.02 6.73 14.15
N SER A 815 -1.46 7.88 13.67
CA SER A 815 -0.62 8.94 13.10
C SER A 815 -0.34 10.10 14.07
N SER A 816 -0.86 10.03 15.30
CA SER A 816 -0.71 11.07 16.31
C SER A 816 0.73 11.23 16.81
N VAL A 817 1.08 12.47 17.19
CA VAL A 817 2.37 12.82 17.78
C VAL A 817 2.54 12.14 19.15
N VAL A 818 3.70 11.52 19.37
CA VAL A 818 4.13 11.01 20.68
C VAL A 818 4.48 12.18 21.59
N VAL A 819 3.69 12.35 22.66
CA VAL A 819 3.81 13.50 23.58
C VAL A 819 4.67 13.21 24.81
N ASP A 820 4.77 11.97 25.25
CA ASP A 820 5.62 11.59 26.39
C ASP A 820 5.96 10.10 26.39
N VAL A 821 7.00 9.74 27.14
CA VAL A 821 7.44 8.37 27.36
C VAL A 821 7.59 8.13 28.86
N LEU A 822 6.82 7.19 29.39
CA LEU A 822 6.72 6.87 30.80
C LEU A 822 7.56 5.64 31.14
N ARG A 823 8.22 5.67 32.30
CA ARG A 823 8.85 4.50 32.90
C ARG A 823 7.81 3.62 33.59
N TYR A 824 8.15 2.34 33.79
CA TYR A 824 7.30 1.43 34.56
C TYR A 824 6.97 2.02 35.93
N GLY A 825 5.68 2.05 36.28
CA GLY A 825 5.17 2.58 37.54
C GLY A 825 4.89 4.09 37.56
N GLU A 826 5.26 4.85 36.52
CA GLU A 826 4.83 6.25 36.39
C GLU A 826 3.35 6.36 35.98
N ARG A 827 2.71 7.48 36.34
CA ARG A 827 1.31 7.78 35.97
C ARG A 827 1.23 8.87 34.92
N LEU A 828 0.19 8.82 34.08
CA LEU A 828 -0.07 9.76 32.99
C LEU A 828 -0.24 11.20 33.48
N LYS A 829 0.43 12.14 32.79
CA LYS A 829 0.39 13.59 33.07
C LYS A 829 0.01 14.44 31.86
N THR A 830 0.26 13.95 30.64
CA THR A 830 0.10 14.73 29.40
C THR A 830 -0.91 14.06 28.47
N PRO A 831 -2.00 14.75 28.09
CA PRO A 831 -2.93 14.25 27.06
C PRO A 831 -2.26 14.10 25.70
N GLY A 832 -2.69 13.12 24.91
CA GLY A 832 -2.08 12.72 23.64
C GLY A 832 -1.63 11.26 23.62
N LEU A 833 -0.84 10.88 22.61
CA LEU A 833 -0.24 9.55 22.51
C LEU A 833 0.99 9.47 23.43
N ASN A 834 0.91 8.60 24.43
CA ASN A 834 2.02 8.34 25.35
C ASN A 834 2.58 6.94 25.11
N LEU A 835 3.88 6.75 25.37
CA LEU A 835 4.49 5.42 25.39
C LEU A 835 4.77 5.00 26.83
N LEU A 836 4.63 3.71 27.15
CA LEU A 836 4.88 3.17 28.49
C LEU A 836 5.86 2.01 28.45
N SER A 837 6.91 2.10 29.27
CA SER A 837 7.91 1.07 29.46
C SER A 837 7.34 -0.13 30.23
N ALA A 838 7.04 -1.22 29.52
CA ALA A 838 6.65 -2.52 30.06
C ALA A 838 6.99 -3.64 29.04
N PRO A 839 7.16 -4.91 29.50
CA PRO A 839 7.43 -6.04 28.60
C PRO A 839 6.22 -6.35 27.70
N GLY A 840 6.40 -7.20 26.69
CA GLY A 840 5.30 -7.65 25.81
C GLY A 840 4.35 -8.65 26.46
N ASN A 841 4.66 -9.14 27.67
CA ASN A 841 3.78 -10.03 28.41
C ASN A 841 2.42 -9.41 28.72
N ASP A 842 1.35 -9.98 28.14
CA ASP A 842 -0.04 -9.55 28.26
C ASP A 842 -0.43 -9.13 29.69
N ALA A 843 -0.03 -9.92 30.70
CA ALA A 843 -0.46 -9.70 32.08
C ALA A 843 0.22 -8.49 32.73
N VAL A 844 1.54 -8.39 32.55
CA VAL A 844 2.34 -7.29 33.11
C VAL A 844 2.04 -5.99 32.38
N ALA A 845 1.94 -6.03 31.04
CA ALA A 845 1.66 -4.88 30.21
C ALA A 845 0.28 -4.28 30.53
N THR A 846 -0.77 -5.12 30.54
CA THR A 846 -2.13 -4.68 30.92
C THR A 846 -2.16 -4.07 32.33
N SER A 847 -1.43 -4.67 33.28
CA SER A 847 -1.33 -4.13 34.65
C SER A 847 -0.58 -2.79 34.69
N ALA A 848 0.46 -2.63 33.86
CA ALA A 848 1.23 -1.39 33.73
C ALA A 848 0.37 -0.25 33.19
N LEU A 849 -0.40 -0.49 32.12
CA LEU A 849 -1.33 0.50 31.55
C LEU A 849 -2.39 0.93 32.55
N ALA A 850 -3.01 -0.03 33.23
CA ALA A 850 -3.98 0.25 34.28
C ALA A 850 -3.33 1.04 35.44
N GLY A 851 -2.12 0.66 35.86
CA GLY A 851 -1.34 1.37 36.87
C GLY A 851 -0.97 2.81 36.44
N ALA A 852 -0.72 3.04 35.15
CA ALA A 852 -0.47 4.38 34.62
C ALA A 852 -1.72 5.29 34.67
N GLY A 853 -2.90 4.70 34.88
CA GLY A 853 -4.18 5.39 35.04
C GLY A 853 -5.13 5.26 33.85
N CYS A 854 -4.92 4.30 32.95
CA CYS A 854 -5.87 3.99 31.89
C CYS A 854 -7.17 3.40 32.46
N HIS A 855 -8.32 4.00 32.14
CA HIS A 855 -9.62 3.53 32.62
C HIS A 855 -10.05 2.21 31.98
N MET A 856 -9.56 1.94 30.77
CA MET A 856 -9.81 0.74 30.00
C MET A 856 -8.56 0.35 29.23
N VAL A 857 -8.39 -0.94 29.00
CA VAL A 857 -7.37 -1.49 28.12
C VAL A 857 -8.06 -2.08 26.89
N LEU A 858 -7.67 -1.63 25.70
CA LEU A 858 -8.14 -2.10 24.41
C LEU A 858 -7.20 -3.18 23.92
N PHE A 859 -7.68 -4.42 23.94
CA PHE A 859 -6.85 -5.61 23.85
C PHE A 859 -7.18 -6.38 22.57
N SER A 860 -6.31 -6.26 21.58
CA SER A 860 -6.42 -6.99 20.31
C SER A 860 -5.95 -8.44 20.45
N THR A 861 -6.63 -9.39 19.79
CA THR A 861 -6.22 -10.80 19.80
C THR A 861 -6.65 -11.55 18.54
N GLY A 862 -5.74 -12.29 17.92
CA GLY A 862 -6.02 -13.14 16.76
C GLY A 862 -6.12 -14.63 17.06
N ARG A 863 -5.51 -15.05 18.17
CA ARG A 863 -5.50 -16.44 18.65
C ARG A 863 -6.42 -16.70 19.85
N GLY A 864 -6.99 -15.65 20.43
CA GLY A 864 -7.98 -15.73 21.50
C GLY A 864 -7.36 -15.82 22.90
N THR A 865 -6.75 -14.73 23.38
CA THR A 865 -6.32 -14.59 24.78
C THR A 865 -7.48 -14.09 25.65
N PRO A 866 -8.00 -14.89 26.61
CA PRO A 866 -9.11 -14.47 27.47
C PRO A 866 -8.71 -13.55 28.64
N TYR A 867 -7.41 -13.31 28.86
CA TYR A 867 -6.87 -12.55 29.99
C TYR A 867 -7.59 -11.20 30.21
N GLY A 868 -7.89 -10.84 31.45
CA GLY A 868 -8.41 -9.51 31.80
C GLY A 868 -7.67 -8.94 32.98
N GLY A 869 -7.34 -7.65 32.92
CA GLY A 869 -6.74 -6.92 34.03
C GLY A 869 -7.76 -6.45 35.06
N PHE A 870 -7.28 -5.72 36.07
CA PHE A 870 -8.13 -5.14 37.12
C PHE A 870 -8.98 -3.93 36.66
N VAL A 871 -8.85 -3.50 35.41
CA VAL A 871 -9.73 -2.51 34.75
C VAL A 871 -10.46 -3.17 33.58
N PRO A 872 -11.59 -2.61 33.08
CA PRO A 872 -12.26 -3.11 31.89
C PRO A 872 -11.28 -3.35 30.73
N THR A 873 -11.22 -4.60 30.26
CA THR A 873 -10.29 -5.05 29.22
C THR A 873 -11.12 -5.47 28.00
N VAL A 874 -11.26 -4.56 27.04
CA VAL A 874 -12.10 -4.75 25.85
C VAL A 874 -11.39 -5.68 24.88
N LYS A 875 -11.97 -6.85 24.62
CA LYS A 875 -11.36 -7.87 23.75
C LYS A 875 -11.79 -7.71 22.30
N ILE A 876 -10.82 -7.49 21.43
CA ILE A 876 -11.05 -7.18 20.01
C ILE A 876 -10.46 -8.30 19.16
N ALA A 877 -11.30 -9.04 18.44
CA ALA A 877 -10.85 -10.11 17.57
C ALA A 877 -10.31 -9.56 16.24
N THR A 878 -9.19 -10.12 15.76
CA THR A 878 -8.58 -9.75 14.46
C THR A 878 -9.22 -10.50 13.28
N ASN A 879 -10.03 -11.52 13.57
CA ASN A 879 -10.74 -12.33 12.58
C ASN A 879 -12.14 -12.74 13.08
N SER A 880 -13.12 -12.72 12.17
CA SER A 880 -14.53 -12.94 12.50
C SER A 880 -14.82 -14.36 12.97
N GLU A 881 -14.01 -15.34 12.59
CA GLU A 881 -14.13 -16.73 13.02
C GLU A 881 -13.79 -16.86 14.51
N LEU A 882 -12.78 -16.14 15.01
CA LEU A 882 -12.50 -16.06 16.44
C LEU A 882 -13.66 -15.40 17.18
N ALA A 883 -14.16 -14.26 16.69
CA ALA A 883 -15.29 -13.56 17.29
C ALA A 883 -16.53 -14.47 17.39
N ALA A 884 -16.85 -15.18 16.30
CA ALA A 884 -17.98 -16.10 16.24
C ALA A 884 -17.80 -17.33 17.15
N LYS A 885 -16.58 -17.88 17.24
CA LYS A 885 -16.27 -19.08 18.04
C LYS A 885 -16.16 -18.79 19.54
N LYS A 886 -15.74 -17.58 19.91
CA LYS A 886 -15.41 -17.18 21.29
C LYS A 886 -16.20 -15.94 21.75
N LYS A 887 -17.49 -15.88 21.43
CA LYS A 887 -18.42 -14.78 21.81
C LYS A 887 -18.45 -14.40 23.29
N HIS A 888 -18.05 -15.30 24.19
CA HIS A 888 -17.98 -15.04 25.63
C HIS A 888 -16.64 -14.44 26.08
N TRP A 889 -15.65 -14.38 25.18
CA TRP A 889 -14.35 -13.73 25.41
C TRP A 889 -14.19 -12.45 24.60
N ILE A 890 -14.84 -12.34 23.44
CA ILE A 890 -14.66 -11.25 22.49
C ILE A 890 -15.78 -10.22 22.63
N ASP A 891 -15.41 -8.96 22.80
CA ASP A 891 -16.31 -7.80 22.88
C ASP A 891 -16.58 -7.17 21.51
N PHE A 892 -15.61 -7.18 20.61
CA PHE A 892 -15.72 -6.55 19.29
C PHE A 892 -15.02 -7.36 18.18
N ASP A 893 -15.59 -7.36 16.98
CA ASP A 893 -15.07 -8.07 15.81
C ASP A 893 -14.48 -7.11 14.78
N ALA A 894 -13.15 -6.97 14.77
CA ALA A 894 -12.44 -6.20 13.75
C ALA A 894 -12.15 -7.01 12.47
N GLY A 895 -12.41 -8.33 12.48
CA GLY A 895 -12.28 -9.20 11.31
C GLY A 895 -13.24 -8.83 10.17
N GLN A 896 -14.29 -8.06 10.45
CA GLN A 896 -15.20 -7.54 9.43
C GLN A 896 -14.48 -6.74 8.32
N LEU A 897 -13.31 -6.16 8.60
CA LEU A 897 -12.50 -5.41 7.62
C LEU A 897 -12.09 -6.28 6.43
N ILE A 898 -11.68 -7.53 6.67
CA ILE A 898 -11.27 -8.44 5.59
C ILE A 898 -12.48 -9.04 4.85
N HIS A 899 -13.70 -8.81 5.34
CA HIS A 899 -14.96 -9.19 4.70
C HIS A 899 -15.65 -8.00 4.00
N GLY A 900 -14.90 -6.92 3.73
CA GLY A 900 -15.34 -5.80 2.89
C GLY A 900 -15.96 -4.62 3.65
N LYS A 901 -16.00 -4.66 4.98
CA LYS A 901 -16.46 -3.51 5.77
C LYS A 901 -15.42 -2.39 5.72
N ALA A 902 -15.85 -1.17 5.44
CA ALA A 902 -14.95 -0.03 5.36
C ALA A 902 -14.46 0.40 6.75
N MET A 903 -13.18 0.78 6.87
CA MET A 903 -12.57 1.23 8.14
C MET A 903 -13.35 2.37 8.83
N PRO A 904 -13.80 3.44 8.15
CA PRO A 904 -14.55 4.51 8.82
C PRO A 904 -15.87 4.02 9.45
N GLN A 905 -16.57 3.09 8.80
CA GLN A 905 -17.81 2.52 9.30
C GLN A 905 -17.58 1.65 10.53
N LEU A 906 -16.55 0.79 10.47
CA LEU A 906 -16.21 -0.07 11.60
C LEU A 906 -15.70 0.74 12.80
N LEU A 907 -14.93 1.80 12.57
CA LEU A 907 -14.46 2.70 13.61
C LEU A 907 -15.62 3.36 14.36
N GLU A 908 -16.65 3.82 13.66
CA GLU A 908 -17.83 4.40 14.30
C GLU A 908 -18.54 3.42 15.23
N GLU A 909 -18.75 2.17 14.78
CA GLU A 909 -19.32 1.12 15.62
C GLU A 909 -18.44 0.75 16.81
N PHE A 910 -17.11 0.78 16.63
CA PHE A 910 -16.17 0.55 17.71
C PHE A 910 -16.28 1.67 18.76
N ILE A 911 -16.30 2.93 18.33
CA ILE A 911 -16.50 4.09 19.21
C ILE A 911 -17.80 3.94 20.01
N ASP A 912 -18.91 3.61 19.34
CA ASP A 912 -20.20 3.43 20.01
C ASP A 912 -20.15 2.27 21.02
N THR A 913 -19.44 1.18 20.70
CA THR A 913 -19.21 0.07 21.63
C THR A 913 -18.41 0.51 22.86
N ILE A 914 -17.37 1.33 22.69
CA ILE A 914 -16.59 1.90 23.79
C ILE A 914 -17.46 2.82 24.66
N VAL A 915 -18.34 3.63 24.06
CA VAL A 915 -19.31 4.47 24.77
C VAL A 915 -20.23 3.62 25.65
N GLU A 916 -20.72 2.47 25.18
CA GLU A 916 -21.52 1.57 26.00
C GLU A 916 -20.76 1.07 27.23
N PHE A 917 -19.49 0.67 27.06
CA PHE A 917 -18.65 0.22 28.18
C PHE A 917 -18.34 1.36 29.16
N ALA A 918 -18.12 2.58 28.66
CA ALA A 918 -17.88 3.77 29.48
C ALA A 918 -19.13 4.09 30.32
N ASN A 919 -20.31 3.91 29.74
CA ASN A 919 -21.61 4.13 30.38
C ASN A 919 -22.02 3.02 31.37
N GLY A 920 -21.21 1.98 31.55
CA GLY A 920 -21.41 0.96 32.59
C GLY A 920 -21.79 -0.43 32.08
N LYS A 921 -21.88 -0.65 30.76
CA LYS A 921 -21.94 -2.02 30.23
C LYS A 921 -20.65 -2.76 30.64
N GLN A 922 -20.79 -3.97 31.17
CA GLN A 922 -19.65 -4.81 31.50
C GLN A 922 -19.04 -5.40 30.23
N THR A 923 -17.71 -5.33 30.12
CA THR A 923 -16.90 -6.06 29.13
C THR A 923 -16.89 -7.57 29.40
N CYS A 924 -16.45 -8.38 28.44
CA CYS A 924 -16.38 -9.83 28.60
C CYS A 924 -15.52 -10.25 29.79
N ASN A 925 -14.38 -9.59 30.03
CA ASN A 925 -13.51 -9.97 31.15
C ASN A 925 -14.21 -9.72 32.49
N GLU A 926 -14.92 -8.60 32.62
CA GLU A 926 -15.70 -8.28 33.83
C GLU A 926 -16.83 -9.29 34.08
N ARG A 927 -17.59 -9.66 33.05
CA ARG A 927 -18.67 -10.64 33.17
C ARG A 927 -18.18 -12.04 33.56
N ASN A 928 -16.96 -12.38 33.16
CA ASN A 928 -16.34 -13.66 33.49
C ASN A 928 -15.50 -13.62 34.78
N ASP A 929 -15.44 -12.47 35.45
CA ASP A 929 -14.62 -12.22 36.65
C ASP A 929 -13.10 -12.47 36.42
N PHE A 930 -12.61 -12.14 35.23
CA PHE A 930 -11.18 -12.16 34.90
C PHE A 930 -10.56 -10.81 35.23
N ARG A 931 -9.99 -10.70 36.43
CA ARG A 931 -9.49 -9.46 37.05
C ARG A 931 -8.10 -9.67 37.64
N GLU A 932 -7.15 -9.95 36.79
CA GLU A 932 -5.80 -10.35 37.18
C GLU A 932 -4.88 -9.13 37.44
N LEU A 933 -3.88 -9.35 38.29
CA LEU A 933 -2.80 -8.41 38.59
C LEU A 933 -1.45 -9.12 38.42
N ALA A 934 -0.61 -8.61 37.52
CA ALA A 934 0.77 -9.07 37.37
C ALA A 934 1.73 -7.90 37.52
N ILE A 935 2.70 -8.05 38.42
CA ILE A 935 3.70 -7.04 38.73
C ILE A 935 5.03 -7.45 38.10
N PHE A 936 5.66 -6.52 37.37
CA PHE A 936 6.94 -6.75 36.71
C PHE A 936 8.08 -7.03 37.69
N LYS A 937 8.94 -7.98 37.32
CA LYS A 937 10.14 -8.37 38.07
C LYS A 937 11.39 -8.26 37.21
N SER A 938 12.54 -8.11 37.84
CA SER A 938 13.84 -8.01 37.16
C SER A 938 14.22 -9.26 36.35
N GLY A 939 13.69 -10.46 36.65
CA GLY A 939 13.96 -11.64 35.81
C GLY A 939 13.29 -11.52 34.44
N VAL A 940 13.95 -11.99 33.35
CA VAL A 940 13.49 -11.77 31.97
C VAL A 940 12.03 -12.19 31.77
N THR A 941 11.21 -11.19 31.47
CA THR A 941 9.86 -11.34 30.99
C THR A 941 9.82 -10.74 29.59
N LEU A 942 9.55 -11.58 28.59
CA LEU A 942 9.39 -11.18 27.19
C LEU A 942 8.21 -10.21 27.03
#